data_AF-A0A9D4CP11-F1
#
_entry.id   AF-A0A9D4CP11-F1
#
_cell.length_a   1.000
_cell.length_b   1.000
_cell.length_c   1.000
_cell.angle_alpha   90.00
_cell.angle_beta   90.00
_cell.angle_gamma   90.00
#
_symmetry.space_group_name_H-M   'P 1'
#
loop_
_entity.id
_entity.type
_entity.pdbx_description
1 polymer ?
#
loop_
_entity_poly.entity_id
_entity_poly.type
_entity_poly.pdbx_seq_one_letter_code
_entity_poly.pdbx_strand_id
1 'polypeptide(L)'
;MNKVIEVFNNNSSVSDLLSAIATSRACLEIAAQCFQRLLENDSRVAPIYEQKVLQTARRLCENVGTKWPKIFLVKVLCRHYGNDLYNRLYRTHTWIALDDTEHQTEVADRYIVVGDVYTIIRDAVSNTVLNKNIEQLNGLLQNVNPRHMPVETYLKLAIHREITCSYVRQSAREHMHGLKELRDYLEAAIFLQDKDQLDKLLDNELQHEFLKITPGSDIAHQGLQCLLVHFYFVMNTFKIGSTLLDALIMLMNGNNYIQKMFLPTMPQDDWEDIKAVMRNASGTENARFYRCPNGHLYSIGNCGRPMEIQTCPVCGEKIGEINFKLIAGNVEDKATVSVKTGHILGTAIRDGVIKAERNLSPTYFLAVRLFIHMAMLFGPTRQINAIIKPELKDTSVSDFLLDHIKVNIADLQKSLNRSADDVILLMHMVINNMRNETIVPTSVARLSTQADRFTWEQTVFAEILNPILGNVARCLEEWYPRLATDKRLGADRLMCLIYETDRSQDVEDTNQLLDIPRMWRFRTPITIEHMARELESKCQDGNNSYFILQNFLHEDCLLQALRYIPNILRLQRALLQKYQKKLDKTEANAIKVKDLKKERVAGHDTDRWIHDFACAWEITRKSLEQYGCPTQFGLMFVPKVFCNQTIHDETPLALFLPSTSGAGLCSYAMLDCLFRKQNDFLHNFALKSGKQDIDQSIVKPMSVTSAHLISYDHEQDLMPLVLANCQYSVEMGVGTKIEYDFAGIERQLIDRFICSKSRIELTCFLEIDQMVYRSEVTTHSVLKELSEKIPQVHLLGSVRTQICEELRRQPDVCRSLDNLDIAISFLKTSGGNPTERLDTFMTNKLKLENAMLSQKARQSCELQHTRSLWLLLLLQKSKLQIEQRQTTEGVFETLQHNMVANLDGDVKKCFNDYLTTLSVDKLSIILDVMHEFLLLNVSIRQNIYDEDYIDTSSYSFLDGLREYIAASEPQLVIDDATLDGFPPKVLYKHGANAWVLAYEMLKKKIENKRRH
;
A
#
# COMPACT_ATOMS: atom_id res chain seq x y z
N MET A 1 12.87 -20.16 33.69
CA MET A 1 13.50 -19.42 34.80
C MET A 1 13.45 -20.13 36.15
N ASN A 2 12.31 -20.55 36.73
CA ASN A 2 12.32 -21.22 38.06
C ASN A 2 13.23 -22.47 38.11
N LYS A 3 13.15 -23.35 37.10
CA LYS A 3 14.07 -24.50 36.94
C LYS A 3 15.55 -24.09 36.81
N VAL A 4 15.82 -22.91 36.26
CA VAL A 4 17.18 -22.39 36.09
C VAL A 4 17.75 -21.92 37.43
N ILE A 5 16.94 -21.28 38.26
CA ILE A 5 17.33 -20.89 39.63
C ILE A 5 17.67 -22.14 40.46
N GLU A 6 16.92 -23.23 40.31
CA GLU A 6 17.25 -24.52 40.94
C GLU A 6 18.58 -25.09 40.46
N VAL A 7 18.88 -25.02 39.16
CA VAL A 7 20.16 -25.48 38.60
C VAL A 7 21.35 -24.68 39.13
N PHE A 8 21.20 -23.35 39.28
CA PHE A 8 22.26 -22.49 39.81
C PHE A 8 22.53 -22.69 41.30
N ASN A 9 21.52 -23.12 42.06
CA ASN A 9 21.65 -23.36 43.50
C ASN A 9 22.13 -24.78 43.84
N ASN A 10 22.23 -25.67 42.85
CA ASN A 10 22.67 -27.06 43.00
C ASN A 10 24.02 -27.30 42.32
N ASN A 11 24.82 -28.27 42.81
CA ASN A 11 26.06 -28.71 42.15
C ASN A 11 25.74 -29.49 40.85
N SER A 12 25.37 -28.74 39.81
CA SER A 12 24.94 -29.25 38.50
C SER A 12 26.13 -29.45 37.55
N SER A 13 25.94 -30.21 36.47
CA SER A 13 27.01 -30.41 35.47
C SER A 13 27.34 -29.11 34.72
N VAL A 14 28.54 -29.02 34.13
CA VAL A 14 28.94 -27.87 33.30
C VAL A 14 28.00 -27.66 32.11
N SER A 15 27.50 -28.76 31.51
CA SER A 15 26.55 -28.67 30.40
C SER A 15 25.21 -28.08 30.84
N ASP A 16 24.70 -28.49 32.01
CA ASP A 16 23.46 -27.96 32.57
C ASP A 16 23.61 -26.47 32.96
N LEU A 17 24.76 -26.08 33.51
CA LEU A 17 25.08 -24.69 33.83
C LEU A 17 25.12 -23.81 32.57
N LEU A 18 25.76 -24.25 31.49
CA LEU A 18 25.79 -23.51 30.22
C LEU A 18 24.39 -23.38 29.61
N SER A 19 23.58 -24.44 29.64
CA SER A 19 22.19 -24.42 29.19
C SER A 19 21.33 -23.48 30.03
N ALA A 20 21.55 -23.46 31.35
CA ALA A 20 20.88 -22.58 32.29
C ALA A 20 21.26 -21.10 32.07
N ILE A 21 22.53 -20.79 31.79
CA ILE A 21 22.99 -19.45 31.42
C ILE A 21 22.34 -19.01 30.08
N ALA A 22 22.36 -19.86 29.06
CA ALA A 22 21.73 -19.55 27.77
C ALA A 22 20.22 -19.28 27.93
N THR A 23 19.52 -20.13 28.69
CA THR A 23 18.10 -19.95 29.01
C THR A 23 17.85 -18.67 29.80
N SER A 24 18.72 -18.33 30.75
CA SER A 24 18.66 -17.07 31.51
C SER A 24 18.75 -15.86 30.60
N ARG A 25 19.69 -15.86 29.66
CA ARG A 25 19.88 -14.76 28.71
C ARG A 25 18.63 -14.54 27.85
N ALA A 26 18.11 -15.59 27.22
CA ALA A 26 16.88 -15.51 26.43
C ALA A 26 15.68 -15.01 27.27
N CYS A 27 15.57 -15.49 28.51
CA CYS A 27 14.56 -15.06 29.46
C CYS A 27 14.66 -13.56 29.81
N LEU A 28 15.87 -13.03 29.98
CA LEU A 28 16.12 -11.62 30.27
C LEU A 28 15.90 -10.73 29.03
N GLU A 29 16.17 -11.24 27.82
CA GLU A 29 15.81 -10.56 26.57
C GLU A 29 14.28 -10.39 26.42
N ILE A 30 13.51 -11.43 26.74
CA ILE A 30 12.04 -11.34 26.78
C ILE A 30 11.59 -10.35 27.86
N ALA A 31 12.24 -10.33 29.03
CA ALA A 31 11.92 -9.37 30.09
C ALA A 31 12.16 -7.92 29.64
N ALA A 32 13.24 -7.65 28.88
CA ALA A 32 13.49 -6.34 28.30
C ALA A 32 12.41 -5.93 27.28
N GLN A 33 11.95 -6.86 26.44
CA GLN A 33 10.82 -6.62 25.52
C GLN A 33 9.52 -6.30 26.27
N CYS A 34 9.26 -6.99 27.40
CA CYS A 34 8.12 -6.68 28.26
C CYS A 34 8.22 -5.25 28.81
N PHE A 35 9.39 -4.82 29.30
CA PHE A 35 9.58 -3.45 29.77
C PHE A 35 9.26 -2.40 28.70
N GLN A 36 9.74 -2.60 27.48
CA GLN A 36 9.45 -1.68 26.36
C GLN A 36 7.93 -1.58 26.08
N ARG A 37 7.24 -2.72 25.95
CA ARG A 37 5.79 -2.76 25.67
C ARG A 37 4.95 -2.10 26.76
N LEU A 38 5.38 -2.20 28.02
CA LEU A 38 4.67 -1.56 29.14
C LEU A 38 4.76 -0.04 29.10
N LEU A 39 5.88 0.51 28.61
CA LEU A 39 6.06 1.95 28.48
C LEU A 39 5.40 2.51 27.23
N GLU A 40 5.29 1.73 26.14
CA GLU A 40 4.60 2.15 24.91
C GLU A 40 3.08 2.22 25.07
N ASN A 41 2.48 1.30 25.85
CA ASN A 41 1.02 1.22 25.98
C ASN A 41 0.42 2.20 27.01
N ASP A 42 1.24 3.03 27.67
CA ASP A 42 0.88 4.00 28.73
C ASP A 42 -0.13 3.48 29.78
N SER A 43 -0.22 2.15 29.90
CA SER A 43 -1.23 1.45 30.66
C SER A 43 -0.61 1.10 31.99
N ARG A 44 -1.18 1.67 33.06
CA ARG A 44 -0.69 1.48 34.44
C ARG A 44 -0.72 0.02 34.91
N VAL A 45 -1.35 -0.89 34.16
CA VAL A 45 -1.48 -2.31 34.49
C VAL A 45 -0.92 -3.14 33.35
N ALA A 46 0.28 -3.67 33.58
CA ALA A 46 0.85 -4.72 32.76
C ALA A 46 -0.11 -5.93 32.68
N PRO A 47 -0.34 -6.53 31.50
CA PRO A 47 -1.10 -7.77 31.43
C PRO A 47 -0.44 -8.85 32.31
N ILE A 48 -1.25 -9.79 32.81
CA ILE A 48 -0.84 -10.76 33.84
C ILE A 48 0.41 -11.55 33.42
N TYR A 49 0.58 -11.79 32.12
CA TYR A 49 1.71 -12.51 31.56
C TYR A 49 3.02 -11.73 31.75
N GLU A 50 3.08 -10.47 31.32
CA GLU A 50 4.24 -9.58 31.43
C GLU A 50 4.67 -9.41 32.89
N GLN A 51 3.71 -9.26 33.82
CA GLN A 51 4.02 -9.17 35.25
C GLN A 51 4.73 -10.43 35.77
N LYS A 52 4.24 -11.62 35.38
CA LYS A 52 4.86 -12.89 35.78
C LYS A 52 6.27 -13.03 35.23
N VAL A 53 6.50 -12.63 33.97
CA VAL A 53 7.84 -12.64 33.36
C VAL A 53 8.79 -11.73 34.15
N LEU A 54 8.38 -10.48 34.42
CA LEU A 54 9.20 -9.51 35.14
C LEU A 54 9.49 -9.92 36.60
N GLN A 55 8.50 -10.47 37.31
CA GLN A 55 8.70 -11.01 38.66
C GLN A 55 9.71 -12.17 38.66
N THR A 56 9.68 -13.01 37.63
CA THR A 56 10.60 -14.14 37.55
C THR A 56 12.02 -13.69 37.16
N ALA A 57 12.13 -12.69 36.27
CA ALA A 57 13.40 -12.05 35.94
C ALA A 57 14.02 -11.36 37.17
N ARG A 58 13.20 -10.69 37.99
CA ARG A 58 13.63 -10.12 39.27
C ARG A 58 14.23 -11.17 40.20
N ARG A 59 13.55 -12.29 40.41
CA ARG A 59 14.06 -13.40 41.23
C ARG A 59 15.39 -13.93 40.71
N LEU A 60 15.55 -14.03 39.39
CA LEU A 60 16.82 -14.44 38.78
C LEU A 60 17.95 -13.45 39.06
N CYS A 61 17.67 -12.15 39.01
CA CYS A 61 18.68 -11.12 39.29
C CYS A 61 19.01 -10.98 40.79
N GLU A 62 18.07 -11.25 41.69
CA GLU A 62 18.27 -11.11 43.15
C GLU A 62 18.80 -12.40 43.81
N ASN A 63 18.42 -13.59 43.34
CA ASN A 63 18.64 -14.84 44.09
C ASN A 63 19.83 -15.70 43.61
N VAL A 64 20.49 -15.37 42.49
CA VAL A 64 21.54 -16.21 41.88
C VAL A 64 22.94 -15.92 42.48
N GLY A 65 23.04 -15.00 43.45
CA GLY A 65 24.29 -14.73 44.18
C GLY A 65 25.38 -13.99 43.38
N THR A 66 25.14 -13.70 42.09
CA THR A 66 26.05 -12.96 41.22
C THR A 66 25.35 -11.76 40.56
N LYS A 67 26.12 -10.70 40.26
CA LYS A 67 25.62 -9.45 39.65
C LYS A 67 25.40 -9.54 38.14
N TRP A 68 25.95 -10.57 37.48
CA TRP A 68 25.98 -10.63 36.02
C TRP A 68 24.62 -10.78 35.31
N PRO A 69 23.63 -11.55 35.82
CA PRO A 69 22.29 -11.55 35.22
C PRO A 69 21.67 -10.16 35.19
N LYS A 70 21.84 -9.39 36.27
CA LYS A 70 21.37 -8.00 36.37
C LYS A 70 22.10 -7.09 35.39
N ILE A 71 23.44 -7.17 35.31
CA ILE A 71 24.23 -6.41 34.32
C ILE A 71 23.83 -6.77 32.90
N PHE A 72 23.61 -8.05 32.60
CA PHE A 72 23.18 -8.51 31.28
C PHE A 72 21.82 -7.92 30.89
N LEU A 73 20.85 -7.90 31.80
CA LEU A 73 19.56 -7.24 31.56
C LEU A 73 19.72 -5.76 31.25
N VAL A 74 20.57 -5.04 31.98
CA VAL A 74 20.86 -3.62 31.72
C VAL A 74 21.50 -3.43 30.34
N LYS A 75 22.48 -4.28 29.98
CA LYS A 75 23.07 -4.28 28.63
C LYS A 75 21.98 -4.44 27.57
N VAL A 76 21.10 -5.43 27.69
CA VAL A 76 20.03 -5.69 26.73
C VAL A 76 19.09 -4.48 26.60
N LEU A 77 18.65 -3.90 27.73
CA LEU A 77 17.78 -2.71 27.75
C LEU A 77 18.41 -1.55 26.97
N CYS A 78 19.66 -1.20 27.30
CA CYS A 78 20.36 -0.10 26.66
C CYS A 78 20.69 -0.38 25.18
N ARG A 79 21.16 -1.59 24.86
CA ARG A 79 21.60 -1.95 23.49
C ARG A 79 20.46 -2.11 22.49
N HIS A 80 19.27 -2.52 22.93
CA HIS A 80 18.11 -2.63 22.04
C HIS A 80 17.25 -1.37 22.02
N TYR A 81 17.01 -0.76 23.18
CA TYR A 81 15.99 0.29 23.31
C TYR A 81 16.56 1.66 23.69
N GLY A 82 17.84 1.73 24.04
CA GLY A 82 18.52 2.96 24.43
C GLY A 82 18.59 3.19 25.94
N ASN A 83 19.51 4.05 26.35
CA ASN A 83 19.79 4.41 27.74
C ASN A 83 18.63 5.18 28.39
N ASP A 84 17.83 5.89 27.59
CA ASP A 84 16.65 6.58 28.08
C ASP A 84 15.64 5.61 28.72
N LEU A 85 15.44 4.42 28.10
CA LEU A 85 14.58 3.38 28.66
C LEU A 85 15.06 2.96 30.05
N TYR A 86 16.34 2.63 30.17
CA TYR A 86 16.94 2.22 31.45
C TYR A 86 16.79 3.33 32.50
N ASN A 87 17.03 4.59 32.16
CA ASN A 87 16.92 5.70 33.10
C ASN A 87 15.48 5.95 33.59
N ARG A 88 14.47 5.74 32.74
CA ARG A 88 13.05 5.78 33.15
C ARG A 88 12.69 4.61 34.08
N LEU A 89 13.24 3.43 33.83
CA LEU A 89 13.00 2.24 34.65
C LEU A 89 13.77 2.25 35.98
N TYR A 90 14.97 2.82 36.00
CA TYR A 90 15.88 2.84 37.16
C TYR A 90 15.18 3.35 38.44
N ARG A 91 14.35 4.39 38.31
CA ARG A 91 13.63 4.98 39.45
C ARG A 91 12.42 4.14 39.92
N THR A 92 11.77 3.42 39.00
CA THR A 92 10.54 2.68 39.28
C THR A 92 10.81 1.22 39.66
N HIS A 93 11.93 0.66 39.22
CA HIS A 93 12.31 -0.74 39.37
C HIS A 93 13.71 -0.86 39.98
N THR A 94 13.88 -0.48 41.25
CA THR A 94 15.20 -0.41 41.91
C THR A 94 16.04 -1.69 41.86
N TRP A 95 15.44 -2.87 41.66
CA TRP A 95 16.16 -4.14 41.52
C TRP A 95 17.07 -4.23 40.29
N ILE A 96 16.87 -3.38 39.26
CA ILE A 96 17.78 -3.28 38.10
C ILE A 96 18.89 -2.25 38.28
N ALA A 97 18.84 -1.40 39.31
CA ALA A 97 19.80 -0.32 39.56
C ALA A 97 21.18 -0.88 39.95
N LEU A 98 22.25 -0.53 39.24
CA LEU A 98 23.61 -1.00 39.57
C LEU A 98 24.20 -0.17 40.72
N ASP A 99 24.76 -0.83 41.74
CA ASP A 99 25.14 -0.23 43.03
C ASP A 99 26.30 0.79 42.95
N ASP A 100 26.98 0.85 41.80
CA ASP A 100 28.12 1.74 41.53
C ASP A 100 27.92 2.67 40.31
N THR A 101 26.69 2.85 39.85
CA THR A 101 26.38 3.76 38.73
C THR A 101 25.48 4.89 39.22
N GLU A 102 25.95 6.14 39.07
CA GLU A 102 25.10 7.30 39.29
C GLU A 102 23.97 7.36 38.26
N HIS A 103 22.84 7.95 38.64
CA HIS A 103 21.76 8.19 37.72
C HIS A 103 22.22 9.20 36.65
N GLN A 104 22.34 8.75 35.41
CA GLN A 104 22.65 9.62 34.29
C GLN A 104 21.49 10.61 34.10
N THR A 105 21.77 11.89 34.23
CA THR A 105 20.79 12.95 33.93
C THR A 105 21.15 13.73 32.68
N GLU A 106 22.39 13.58 32.18
CA GLU A 106 22.89 14.24 30.98
C GLU A 106 23.25 13.18 29.94
N VAL A 107 22.87 13.40 28.69
CA VAL A 107 23.25 12.53 27.57
C VAL A 107 24.77 12.49 27.39
N ALA A 108 25.34 11.37 26.96
CA ALA A 108 26.77 11.26 26.64
C ALA A 108 27.20 12.22 25.51
N ASP A 109 28.46 12.65 25.51
CA ASP A 109 28.98 13.58 24.52
C ASP A 109 29.21 12.87 23.18
N ARG A 110 28.31 13.13 22.22
CA ARG A 110 28.41 12.57 20.87
C ARG A 110 29.18 13.47 19.92
N TYR A 111 29.54 14.69 20.31
CA TYR A 111 30.36 15.58 19.47
C TYR A 111 31.82 15.12 19.37
N ILE A 112 32.23 14.16 20.19
CA ILE A 112 33.53 13.49 20.08
C ILE A 112 33.81 12.94 18.66
N VAL A 113 32.75 12.67 17.87
CA VAL A 113 32.89 12.25 16.45
C VAL A 113 33.62 13.28 15.59
N VAL A 114 33.59 14.56 15.97
CA VAL A 114 34.27 15.66 15.27
C VAL A 114 35.79 15.50 15.37
N GLY A 115 36.29 14.82 16.41
CA GLY A 115 37.68 14.39 16.55
C GLY A 115 38.42 15.05 17.72
N ASP A 116 39.71 14.74 17.84
CA ASP A 116 40.51 15.10 19.03
C ASP A 116 40.62 16.62 19.25
N VAL A 117 40.65 17.41 18.16
CA VAL A 117 40.65 18.88 18.22
C VAL A 117 39.44 19.41 19.00
N TYR A 118 38.25 18.84 18.75
CA TYR A 118 37.05 19.18 19.50
C TYR A 118 37.22 18.88 21.00
N THR A 119 37.69 17.67 21.33
CA THR A 119 37.84 17.25 22.74
C THR A 119 38.81 18.14 23.51
N ILE A 120 39.92 18.55 22.87
CA ILE A 120 40.92 19.47 23.46
C ILE A 120 40.30 20.85 23.73
N ILE A 121 39.54 21.40 22.78
CA ILE A 121 38.88 22.71 22.94
C ILE A 121 37.77 22.63 23.99
N ARG A 122 36.97 21.57 23.99
CA ARG A 122 35.92 21.31 24.98
C ARG A 122 36.50 21.26 26.40
N ASP A 123 37.56 20.46 26.60
CA ASP A 123 38.21 20.33 27.91
C ASP A 123 38.81 21.67 28.37
N ALA A 124 39.35 22.46 27.43
CA ALA A 124 39.83 23.81 27.72
C ALA A 124 38.68 24.76 28.11
N VAL A 125 37.55 24.75 27.41
CA VAL A 125 36.35 25.53 27.77
C VAL A 125 35.86 25.14 29.17
N SER A 126 35.79 23.84 29.46
CA SER A 126 35.42 23.33 30.79
C SER A 126 36.38 23.87 31.86
N ASN A 127 37.69 23.80 31.62
CA ASN A 127 38.70 24.34 32.54
C ASN A 127 38.62 25.87 32.70
N THR A 128 38.32 26.60 31.62
CA THR A 128 38.14 28.06 31.69
C THR A 128 36.94 28.43 32.55
N VAL A 129 35.82 27.73 32.40
CA VAL A 129 34.59 28.00 33.14
C VAL A 129 34.70 27.61 34.63
N LEU A 130 35.47 26.57 34.95
CA LEU A 130 35.69 26.13 36.34
C LEU A 130 36.81 26.92 37.04
N ASN A 131 37.94 27.14 36.37
CA ASN A 131 39.19 27.63 36.97
C ASN A 131 39.66 29.00 36.44
N LYS A 132 38.85 29.69 35.61
CA LYS A 132 39.16 31.02 35.02
C LYS A 132 40.41 31.06 34.15
N ASN A 133 40.85 29.92 33.62
CA ASN A 133 42.05 29.82 32.80
C ASN A 133 41.75 30.11 31.31
N ILE A 134 41.71 31.39 30.93
CA ILE A 134 41.51 31.83 29.53
C ILE A 134 42.77 31.63 28.69
N GLU A 135 43.96 31.78 29.28
CA GLU A 135 45.23 31.75 28.54
C GLU A 135 45.44 30.42 27.81
N GLN A 136 45.10 29.31 28.48
CA GLN A 136 45.15 27.98 27.89
C GLN A 136 44.20 27.86 26.69
N LEU A 137 42.96 28.34 26.82
CA LEU A 137 41.97 28.31 25.75
C LEU A 137 42.43 29.14 24.54
N ASN A 138 42.91 30.37 24.77
CA ASN A 138 43.41 31.24 23.72
C ASN A 138 44.61 30.64 22.98
N GLY A 139 45.57 30.06 23.72
CA GLY A 139 46.73 29.39 23.12
C GLY A 139 46.34 28.20 22.25
N LEU A 140 45.31 27.43 22.64
CA LEU A 140 44.81 26.32 21.83
C LEU A 140 44.11 26.82 20.55
N LEU A 141 43.21 27.79 20.66
CA LEU A 141 42.44 28.32 19.53
C LEU A 141 43.33 28.94 18.43
N GLN A 142 44.47 29.54 18.79
CA GLN A 142 45.44 30.07 17.83
C GLN A 142 46.20 28.98 17.04
N ASN A 143 46.31 27.78 17.60
CA ASN A 143 47.07 26.67 17.02
C ASN A 143 46.20 25.67 16.24
N VAL A 144 44.88 25.86 16.19
CA VAL A 144 43.96 24.98 15.45
C VAL A 144 44.14 25.18 13.95
N ASN A 145 44.30 24.08 13.21
CA ASN A 145 44.31 24.11 11.76
C ASN A 145 42.87 24.21 11.21
N PRO A 146 42.49 25.32 10.56
CA PRO A 146 41.12 25.54 10.08
C PRO A 146 40.76 24.72 8.84
N ARG A 147 41.69 23.95 8.25
CA ARG A 147 41.46 23.19 7.00
C ARG A 147 40.31 22.18 7.08
N HIS A 148 39.99 21.68 8.27
CA HIS A 148 38.98 20.63 8.44
C HIS A 148 37.60 21.17 8.85
N MET A 149 37.59 22.23 9.68
CA MET A 149 36.38 22.90 10.14
C MET A 149 36.80 24.24 10.75
N PRO A 150 35.99 25.31 10.64
CA PRO A 150 36.28 26.58 11.29
C PRO A 150 36.45 26.41 12.80
N VAL A 151 37.46 27.08 13.38
CA VAL A 151 37.74 27.09 14.83
C VAL A 151 36.50 27.49 15.64
N GLU A 152 35.73 28.45 15.12
CA GLU A 152 34.48 28.91 15.71
C GLU A 152 33.44 27.79 15.86
N THR A 153 33.36 26.85 14.93
CA THR A 153 32.40 25.73 15.00
C THR A 153 32.76 24.75 16.12
N TYR A 154 34.05 24.44 16.27
CA TYR A 154 34.53 23.66 17.43
C TYR A 154 34.18 24.33 18.75
N LEU A 155 34.39 25.65 18.82
CA LEU A 155 34.09 26.44 20.01
C LEU A 155 32.59 26.49 20.31
N LYS A 156 31.73 26.64 19.30
CA LYS A 156 30.25 26.59 19.44
C LYS A 156 29.79 25.24 20.00
N LEU A 157 30.30 24.13 19.46
CA LEU A 157 29.99 22.78 19.96
C LEU A 157 30.51 22.57 21.40
N ALA A 158 31.69 23.07 21.73
CA ALA A 158 32.28 22.99 23.06
C ALA A 158 31.47 23.79 24.09
N ILE A 159 31.11 25.04 23.77
CA ILE A 159 30.25 25.89 24.62
C ILE A 159 28.88 25.26 24.79
N HIS A 160 28.26 24.78 23.71
CA HIS A 160 26.98 24.08 23.79
C HIS A 160 27.06 22.89 24.75
N ARG A 161 28.14 22.11 24.67
CA ARG A 161 28.30 20.92 25.49
C ARG A 161 28.59 21.23 26.97
N GLU A 162 29.53 22.13 27.25
CA GLU A 162 29.95 22.41 28.63
C GLU A 162 28.99 23.34 29.37
N ILE A 163 28.37 24.28 28.66
CA ILE A 163 27.58 25.36 29.27
C ILE A 163 26.09 25.15 28.99
N THR A 164 25.67 25.10 27.73
CA THR A 164 24.23 25.02 27.39
C THR A 164 23.59 23.71 27.89
N CYS A 165 24.24 22.56 27.71
CA CYS A 165 23.73 21.28 28.22
C CYS A 165 23.68 21.22 29.76
N SER A 166 24.47 22.04 30.46
CA SER A 166 24.43 22.09 31.93
C SER A 166 23.10 22.61 32.48
N TYR A 167 22.29 23.32 31.67
CA TYR A 167 20.97 23.83 32.08
C TYR A 167 19.96 22.73 32.42
N VAL A 168 20.23 21.46 32.06
CA VAL A 168 19.47 20.32 32.57
C VAL A 168 19.56 20.23 34.10
N ARG A 169 20.72 20.60 34.68
CA ARG A 169 21.02 20.59 36.12
C ARG A 169 21.21 22.02 36.64
N GLN A 170 20.21 22.54 37.34
CA GLN A 170 20.26 23.91 37.87
C GLN A 170 21.47 24.18 38.79
N SER A 171 21.95 23.18 39.54
CA SER A 171 23.10 23.28 40.45
C SER A 171 24.47 23.30 39.76
N ALA A 172 24.59 22.79 38.53
CA ALA A 172 25.88 22.73 37.82
C ALA A 172 26.41 24.14 37.50
N ARG A 173 25.50 25.08 37.25
CA ARG A 173 25.82 26.48 36.94
C ARG A 173 26.38 27.28 38.11
N GLU A 174 26.04 26.92 39.35
CA GLU A 174 26.54 27.62 40.54
C GLU A 174 28.07 27.48 40.69
N HIS A 175 28.64 26.42 40.11
CA HIS A 175 30.06 26.08 40.15
C HIS A 175 30.85 26.68 38.97
N MET A 176 30.19 27.38 38.04
CA MET A 176 30.79 27.95 36.83
C MET A 176 31.29 29.39 37.07
N HIS A 177 32.37 29.54 37.83
CA HIS A 177 32.87 30.86 38.25
C HIS A 177 33.54 31.69 37.15
N GLY A 178 33.94 31.07 36.04
CA GLY A 178 34.65 31.68 34.91
C GLY A 178 33.78 32.09 33.72
N LEU A 179 32.45 32.07 33.85
CA LEU A 179 31.54 32.42 32.73
C LEU A 179 31.69 33.87 32.27
N LYS A 180 31.93 34.80 33.19
CA LYS A 180 32.12 36.22 32.86
C LYS A 180 33.41 36.41 32.06
N GLU A 181 34.50 35.81 32.54
CA GLU A 181 35.80 35.81 31.90
C GLU A 181 35.74 35.23 30.48
N LEU A 182 35.01 34.11 30.30
CA LEU A 182 34.78 33.54 28.98
C LEU A 182 33.99 34.50 28.07
N ARG A 183 32.92 35.13 28.58
CA ARG A 183 32.11 36.09 27.81
C ARG A 183 32.95 37.29 27.35
N ASP A 184 33.70 37.89 28.27
CA ASP A 184 34.61 39.01 27.98
C ASP A 184 35.64 38.63 26.89
N TYR A 185 36.18 37.40 26.94
CA TYR A 185 37.08 36.89 25.90
C TYR A 185 36.40 36.75 24.53
N LEU A 186 35.20 36.15 24.49
CA LEU A 186 34.45 35.95 23.24
C LEU A 186 34.07 37.29 22.59
N GLU A 187 33.69 38.29 23.38
CA GLU A 187 33.44 39.65 22.90
C GLU A 187 34.70 40.28 22.30
N ALA A 188 35.87 40.09 22.93
CA ALA A 188 37.13 40.65 22.48
C ALA A 188 37.74 39.92 21.27
N ALA A 189 37.42 38.63 21.05
CA ALA A 189 38.08 37.83 20.01
C ALA A 189 37.71 38.30 18.59
N ILE A 190 38.71 38.62 17.78
CA ILE A 190 38.52 39.21 16.43
C ILE A 190 38.17 38.14 15.38
N PHE A 191 38.62 36.90 15.57
CA PHE A 191 38.44 35.81 14.60
C PHE A 191 37.01 35.24 14.58
N LEU A 192 36.17 35.59 15.57
CA LEU A 192 34.79 35.14 15.69
C LEU A 192 33.86 35.99 14.84
N GLN A 193 33.08 35.36 13.97
CA GLN A 193 32.15 36.06 13.08
C GLN A 193 30.78 36.28 13.74
N ASP A 194 30.27 35.29 14.47
CA ASP A 194 28.91 35.33 15.05
C ASP A 194 28.94 35.36 16.58
N LYS A 195 29.28 36.53 17.13
CA LYS A 195 29.38 36.76 18.58
C LYS A 195 28.02 36.71 19.29
N ASP A 196 26.96 37.18 18.64
CA ASP A 196 25.59 37.16 19.18
C ASP A 196 25.10 35.73 19.42
N GLN A 197 25.35 34.82 18.47
CA GLN A 197 25.01 33.41 18.65
C GLN A 197 25.80 32.73 19.77
N LEU A 198 27.08 33.07 19.94
CA LEU A 198 27.91 32.57 21.02
C LEU A 198 27.41 33.06 22.39
N ASP A 199 26.99 34.31 22.48
CA ASP A 199 26.42 34.88 23.69
C ASP A 199 25.11 34.19 24.07
N LYS A 200 24.21 34.03 23.10
CA LYS A 200 22.95 33.27 23.25
C LYS A 200 23.16 31.81 23.67
N LEU A 201 24.24 31.17 23.22
CA LEU A 201 24.59 29.82 23.66
C LEU A 201 24.91 29.77 25.16
N LEU A 202 25.62 30.75 25.69
CA LEU A 202 25.95 30.83 27.13
C LEU A 202 24.67 30.92 27.98
N ASP A 203 23.67 31.65 27.49
CA ASP A 203 22.43 31.93 28.21
C ASP A 203 21.29 30.92 27.91
N ASN A 204 21.55 29.91 27.07
CA ASN A 204 20.53 28.96 26.59
C ASN A 204 19.35 29.66 25.89
N GLU A 205 19.66 30.74 25.18
CA GLU A 205 18.72 31.59 24.43
C GLU A 205 18.92 31.45 22.92
N LEU A 206 19.18 30.22 22.46
CA LEU A 206 19.27 29.92 21.04
C LEU A 206 18.00 30.37 20.29
N GLN A 207 18.18 30.83 19.05
CA GLN A 207 17.13 31.42 18.22
C GLN A 207 15.89 30.53 18.06
N HIS A 208 16.08 29.21 18.08
CA HIS A 208 15.01 28.24 17.93
C HIS A 208 14.67 27.61 19.28
N GLU A 209 13.40 27.73 19.71
CA GLU A 209 12.90 27.19 20.99
C GLU A 209 13.21 25.69 21.17
N PHE A 210 13.11 24.89 20.10
CA PHE A 210 13.38 23.45 20.15
C PHE A 210 14.86 23.10 20.44
N LEU A 211 15.79 24.06 20.34
CA LEU A 211 17.19 23.87 20.73
C LEU A 211 17.47 24.23 22.19
N LYS A 212 16.53 24.88 22.89
CA LYS A 212 16.74 25.28 24.28
C LYS A 212 16.65 24.09 25.22
N ILE A 213 17.64 23.98 26.10
CA ILE A 213 17.70 22.92 27.09
C ILE A 213 16.73 23.25 28.23
N THR A 214 15.70 22.42 28.41
CA THR A 214 14.73 22.59 29.50
C THR A 214 15.20 21.80 30.74
N PRO A 215 15.13 22.39 31.95
CA PRO A 215 15.49 21.67 33.18
C PRO A 215 14.68 20.38 33.35
N GLY A 216 15.37 19.26 33.64
CA GLY A 216 14.74 17.96 33.83
C GLY A 216 14.26 17.25 32.56
N SER A 217 14.66 17.71 31.36
CA SER A 217 14.40 17.00 30.10
C SER A 217 14.96 15.58 30.11
N ASP A 218 14.25 14.65 29.45
CA ASP A 218 14.71 13.26 29.31
C ASP A 218 15.91 13.13 28.36
N ILE A 219 16.59 11.98 28.43
CA ILE A 219 17.85 11.76 27.70
C ILE A 219 17.60 11.65 26.20
N ALA A 220 16.47 11.08 25.79
CA ALA A 220 16.12 10.97 24.39
C ALA A 220 15.93 12.36 23.75
N HIS A 221 15.24 13.27 24.46
CA HIS A 221 15.06 14.66 24.03
C HIS A 221 16.39 15.40 23.95
N GLN A 222 17.23 15.31 24.99
CA GLN A 222 18.59 15.89 24.97
C GLN A 222 19.41 15.38 23.79
N GLY A 223 19.38 14.07 23.53
CA GLY A 223 20.10 13.46 22.42
C GLY A 223 19.66 13.97 21.05
N LEU A 224 18.35 14.18 20.85
CA LEU A 224 17.82 14.81 19.63
C LEU A 224 18.27 16.27 19.51
N GLN A 225 18.23 17.04 20.59
CA GLN A 225 18.68 18.44 20.59
C GLN A 225 20.16 18.55 20.21
N CYS A 226 21.02 17.72 20.80
CA CYS A 226 22.43 17.66 20.42
C CYS A 226 22.62 17.34 18.93
N LEU A 227 21.85 16.40 18.38
CA LEU A 227 21.92 16.07 16.95
C LEU A 227 21.54 17.26 16.07
N LEU A 228 20.46 17.98 16.42
CA LEU A 228 20.01 19.18 15.71
C LEU A 228 21.03 20.31 15.78
N VAL A 229 21.64 20.55 16.95
CA VAL A 229 22.70 21.55 17.11
C VAL A 229 23.93 21.19 16.30
N HIS A 230 24.35 19.92 16.30
CA HIS A 230 25.47 19.45 15.48
C HIS A 230 25.21 19.69 13.99
N PHE A 231 24.04 19.29 13.51
CA PHE A 231 23.63 19.53 12.13
C PHE A 231 23.66 21.02 11.80
N TYR A 232 23.02 21.85 12.61
CA TYR A 232 22.94 23.30 12.37
C TYR A 232 24.32 23.97 12.28
N PHE A 233 25.21 23.71 13.24
CA PHE A 233 26.53 24.35 13.24
C PHE A 233 27.45 23.83 12.14
N VAL A 234 27.40 22.54 11.81
CA VAL A 234 28.20 21.97 10.72
C VAL A 234 27.69 22.48 9.37
N MET A 235 26.38 22.50 9.14
CA MET A 235 25.80 22.96 7.88
C MET A 235 26.10 24.44 7.59
N ASN A 236 26.12 25.29 8.63
CA ASN A 236 26.46 26.71 8.49
C ASN A 236 27.94 26.98 8.14
N THR A 237 28.80 25.96 8.16
CA THR A 237 30.20 26.10 7.68
C THR A 237 30.30 26.06 6.16
N PHE A 238 29.33 25.46 5.48
CA PHE A 238 29.31 25.32 4.04
C PHE A 238 28.70 26.54 3.36
N LYS A 239 29.15 26.82 2.14
CA LYS A 239 28.64 27.93 1.32
C LYS A 239 28.12 27.36 0.00
N ILE A 240 27.08 27.99 -0.53
CA ILE A 240 26.49 27.59 -1.83
C ILE A 240 27.56 27.71 -2.91
N GLY A 241 27.87 26.59 -3.56
CA GLY A 241 29.04 26.46 -4.44
C GLY A 241 28.91 25.43 -5.54
N SER A 242 27.69 24.98 -5.85
CA SER A 242 27.42 23.77 -6.66
C SER A 242 27.97 22.50 -6.01
N THR A 243 27.76 22.35 -4.70
CA THR A 243 28.12 21.13 -3.96
C THR A 243 26.89 20.26 -3.69
N LEU A 244 27.12 19.03 -3.23
CA LEU A 244 26.03 18.11 -2.84
C LEU A 244 25.14 18.69 -1.73
N LEU A 245 25.70 19.52 -0.84
CA LEU A 245 24.96 20.05 0.30
C LEU A 245 24.16 21.32 -0.01
N ASP A 246 24.34 21.92 -1.20
CA ASP A 246 23.64 23.14 -1.63
C ASP A 246 22.13 23.06 -1.39
N ALA A 247 21.49 21.93 -1.72
CA ALA A 247 20.06 21.73 -1.53
C ALA A 247 19.64 21.87 -0.05
N LEU A 248 20.41 21.30 0.88
CA LEU A 248 20.15 21.41 2.32
C LEU A 248 20.39 22.84 2.82
N ILE A 249 21.48 23.47 2.37
CA ILE A 249 21.84 24.85 2.74
C ILE A 249 20.77 25.83 2.24
N MET A 250 20.24 25.63 1.03
CA MET A 250 19.17 26.45 0.47
C MET A 250 17.84 26.31 1.23
N LEU A 251 17.53 25.12 1.76
CA LEU A 251 16.38 24.91 2.64
C LEU A 251 16.56 25.63 3.98
N MET A 252 17.75 25.53 4.59
CA MET A 252 18.05 26.18 5.88
C MET A 252 18.06 27.71 5.79
N ASN A 253 18.66 28.29 4.75
CA ASN A 253 18.82 29.74 4.64
C ASN A 253 17.60 30.43 4.00
N GLY A 254 16.67 29.67 3.42
CA GLY A 254 15.50 30.19 2.72
C GLY A 254 15.84 30.86 1.40
N ASN A 255 15.87 30.07 0.34
CA ASN A 255 16.09 30.54 -1.03
C ASN A 255 14.78 30.51 -1.85
N ASN A 256 14.50 31.54 -2.65
CA ASN A 256 13.32 31.57 -3.53
C ASN A 256 13.21 30.35 -4.48
N TYR A 257 14.34 29.69 -4.78
CA TYR A 257 14.36 28.51 -5.65
C TYR A 257 13.76 27.25 -4.99
N ILE A 258 13.63 27.18 -3.66
CA ILE A 258 13.14 25.96 -2.96
C ILE A 258 11.74 25.54 -3.42
N GLN A 259 10.91 26.47 -3.90
CA GLN A 259 9.58 26.18 -4.44
C GLN A 259 9.59 25.33 -5.72
N LYS A 260 10.72 25.34 -6.44
CA LYS A 260 10.92 24.62 -7.70
C LYS A 260 11.71 23.32 -7.52
N MET A 261 12.17 23.01 -6.31
CA MET A 261 12.97 21.81 -6.06
C MET A 261 12.12 20.54 -6.09
N PHE A 262 12.66 19.51 -6.73
CA PHE A 262 12.21 18.14 -6.55
C PHE A 262 12.89 17.58 -5.30
N LEU A 263 12.22 17.70 -4.14
CA LEU A 263 12.82 17.24 -2.89
C LEU A 263 13.13 15.73 -2.94
N PRO A 264 14.28 15.30 -2.41
CA PRO A 264 14.64 13.89 -2.30
C PRO A 264 13.66 13.15 -1.41
N THR A 265 13.56 11.84 -1.57
CA THR A 265 12.70 10.93 -0.80
C THR A 265 11.20 11.24 -0.86
N MET A 266 10.76 12.13 -1.76
CA MET A 266 9.34 12.36 -2.03
C MET A 266 8.80 11.29 -3.00
N PRO A 267 7.56 10.80 -2.81
CA PRO A 267 6.89 9.92 -3.75
C PRO A 267 6.96 10.44 -5.19
N GLN A 268 7.08 9.53 -6.13
CA GLN A 268 6.91 9.80 -7.55
C GLN A 268 5.74 8.97 -8.06
N ASP A 269 4.88 9.55 -8.88
CA ASP A 269 3.87 8.77 -9.57
C ASP A 269 4.53 8.05 -10.75
N ASP A 270 4.57 6.72 -10.72
CA ASP A 270 5.15 5.85 -11.76
C ASP A 270 4.24 5.73 -13.00
N TRP A 271 3.62 6.84 -13.41
CA TRP A 271 2.69 6.87 -14.55
C TRP A 271 3.37 6.53 -15.88
N GLU A 272 4.68 6.68 -16.00
CA GLU A 272 5.42 6.33 -17.23
C GLU A 272 5.53 4.82 -17.43
N ASP A 273 5.79 4.06 -16.38
CA ASP A 273 5.80 2.59 -16.43
C ASP A 273 4.38 2.05 -16.71
N ILE A 274 3.37 2.65 -16.08
CA ILE A 274 1.94 2.34 -16.32
C ILE A 274 1.57 2.65 -17.79
N LYS A 275 1.99 3.79 -18.34
CA LYS A 275 1.75 4.16 -19.75
C LYS A 275 2.48 3.24 -20.72
N ALA A 276 3.69 2.77 -20.38
CA ALA A 276 4.44 1.80 -21.17
C ALA A 276 3.72 0.44 -21.23
N VAL A 277 3.24 -0.05 -20.09
CA VAL A 277 2.41 -1.27 -20.02
C VAL A 277 1.10 -1.09 -20.80
N MET A 278 0.42 0.05 -20.69
CA MET A 278 -0.81 0.34 -21.43
C MET A 278 -0.60 0.38 -22.95
N ARG A 279 0.52 0.90 -23.45
CA ARG A 279 0.86 0.88 -24.89
C ARG A 279 1.06 -0.55 -25.40
N ASN A 280 1.73 -1.39 -24.61
CA ASN A 280 1.96 -2.79 -24.95
C ASN A 280 0.66 -3.61 -24.94
N ALA A 281 -0.25 -3.35 -23.99
CA ALA A 281 -1.52 -4.06 -23.86
C ALA A 281 -2.55 -3.67 -24.94
N SER A 282 -2.52 -2.44 -25.44
CA SER A 282 -3.46 -1.94 -26.44
C SER A 282 -3.05 -2.23 -27.89
N GLY A 283 -1.83 -2.73 -28.12
CA GLY A 283 -1.34 -3.10 -29.45
C GLY A 283 -1.19 -1.92 -30.44
N THR A 284 -1.30 -0.67 -29.96
CA THR A 284 -1.23 0.54 -30.80
C THR A 284 -0.14 1.49 -30.33
N GLU A 285 0.86 1.74 -31.18
CA GLU A 285 1.98 2.65 -30.89
C GLU A 285 1.55 4.12 -30.69
N ASN A 286 0.33 4.49 -31.14
CA ASN A 286 -0.18 5.87 -31.16
C ASN A 286 -1.27 6.19 -30.12
N ALA A 287 -1.44 5.37 -29.08
CA ALA A 287 -2.41 5.63 -28.02
C ALA A 287 -2.09 6.94 -27.25
N ARG A 288 -3.10 7.82 -27.10
CA ARG A 288 -3.00 9.02 -26.24
C ARG A 288 -3.78 8.82 -24.96
N PHE A 289 -3.29 9.42 -23.88
CA PHE A 289 -3.86 9.31 -22.55
C PHE A 289 -4.60 10.58 -22.16
N TYR A 290 -5.66 10.40 -21.37
CA TYR A 290 -6.57 11.45 -20.94
C TYR A 290 -6.98 11.21 -19.48
N ARG A 291 -7.45 12.24 -18.81
CA ARG A 291 -8.04 12.14 -17.47
C ARG A 291 -9.46 12.65 -17.47
N CYS A 292 -10.35 11.91 -16.80
CA CYS A 292 -11.72 12.33 -16.57
C CYS A 292 -11.78 13.52 -15.58
N PRO A 293 -12.93 14.18 -15.39
CA PRO A 293 -13.10 15.28 -14.44
C PRO A 293 -12.66 14.95 -13.00
N ASN A 294 -12.76 13.68 -12.60
CA ASN A 294 -12.34 13.18 -11.28
C ASN A 294 -10.89 12.67 -11.24
N GLY A 295 -10.11 12.86 -12.31
CA GLY A 295 -8.67 12.58 -12.33
C GLY A 295 -8.25 11.16 -12.71
N HIS A 296 -9.19 10.24 -12.96
CA HIS A 296 -8.92 8.87 -13.41
C HIS A 296 -8.38 8.84 -14.85
N LEU A 297 -7.31 8.07 -15.06
CA LEU A 297 -6.63 7.93 -16.35
C LEU A 297 -7.40 6.97 -17.27
N TYR A 298 -7.55 7.36 -18.53
CA TYR A 298 -8.06 6.50 -19.61
C TYR A 298 -7.26 6.72 -20.89
N SER A 299 -7.24 5.75 -21.79
CA SER A 299 -6.53 5.82 -23.07
C SER A 299 -7.51 5.86 -24.24
N ILE A 300 -7.10 6.50 -25.33
CA ILE A 300 -7.81 6.47 -26.61
C ILE A 300 -6.86 5.86 -27.64
N GLY A 301 -7.28 4.73 -28.23
CA GLY A 301 -6.49 3.96 -29.23
C GLY A 301 -6.58 4.51 -30.66
N ASN A 302 -5.98 3.77 -31.61
CA ASN A 302 -5.96 4.00 -33.07
C ASN A 302 -5.40 5.36 -33.54
N CYS A 303 -6.18 6.43 -33.41
CA CYS A 303 -5.81 7.79 -33.83
C CYS A 303 -5.44 8.70 -32.65
N GLY A 304 -5.61 8.22 -31.41
CA GLY A 304 -5.27 8.96 -30.20
C GLY A 304 -6.14 10.19 -29.95
N ARG A 305 -7.32 10.28 -30.57
CA ARG A 305 -8.24 11.42 -30.39
C ARG A 305 -9.67 10.94 -30.13
N PRO A 306 -10.47 11.69 -29.35
CA PRO A 306 -11.85 11.31 -29.05
C PRO A 306 -12.69 11.23 -30.32
N MET A 307 -13.28 10.06 -30.56
CA MET A 307 -14.22 9.80 -31.65
C MET A 307 -15.57 9.30 -31.15
N GLU A 308 -15.63 8.88 -29.89
CA GLU A 308 -16.78 8.30 -29.23
C GLU A 308 -16.87 8.86 -27.80
N ILE A 309 -18.09 8.90 -27.27
CA ILE A 309 -18.34 9.21 -25.86
C ILE A 309 -18.39 7.88 -25.11
N GLN A 310 -17.58 7.75 -24.07
CA GLN A 310 -17.63 6.63 -23.13
C GLN A 310 -17.81 7.17 -21.71
N THR A 311 -17.93 6.28 -20.72
CA THR A 311 -17.96 6.64 -19.30
C THR A 311 -16.71 6.13 -18.61
N CYS A 312 -16.18 6.94 -17.69
CA CYS A 312 -15.06 6.54 -16.86
C CYS A 312 -15.42 5.27 -16.10
N PRO A 313 -14.65 4.17 -16.25
CA PRO A 313 -14.97 2.89 -15.61
C PRO A 313 -14.81 2.92 -14.08
N VAL A 314 -14.23 4.00 -13.54
CA VAL A 314 -13.97 4.17 -12.10
C VAL A 314 -15.02 5.04 -11.41
N CYS A 315 -15.51 6.10 -12.07
CA CYS A 315 -16.39 7.08 -11.41
C CYS A 315 -17.63 7.46 -12.23
N GLY A 316 -17.90 6.80 -13.35
CA GLY A 316 -19.10 7.02 -14.16
C GLY A 316 -19.16 8.33 -14.97
N GLU A 317 -18.26 9.29 -14.71
CA GLU A 317 -18.19 10.56 -15.46
C GLU A 317 -17.97 10.36 -16.97
N LYS A 318 -18.52 11.25 -17.79
CA LYS A 318 -18.36 11.15 -19.25
C LYS A 318 -16.91 11.41 -19.66
N ILE A 319 -16.36 10.50 -20.47
CA ILE A 319 -15.02 10.56 -21.06
C ILE A 319 -15.09 10.52 -22.59
N GLY A 320 -14.08 11.07 -23.26
CA GLY A 320 -14.08 11.17 -24.73
C GLY A 320 -15.04 12.26 -25.27
N GLU A 321 -15.37 12.17 -26.57
CA GLU A 321 -16.37 12.97 -27.32
C GLU A 321 -16.43 12.48 -28.79
N ILE A 322 -17.43 12.97 -29.55
CA ILE A 322 -17.50 12.90 -31.01
C ILE A 322 -16.79 14.12 -31.66
N ASN A 323 -16.24 13.97 -32.86
CA ASN A 323 -15.57 15.04 -33.65
C ASN A 323 -14.25 15.59 -33.10
N PHE A 324 -13.40 14.77 -32.45
CA PHE A 324 -12.03 15.14 -32.04
C PHE A 324 -11.91 16.28 -31.02
N LYS A 325 -13.00 16.63 -30.32
CA LYS A 325 -13.01 17.59 -29.20
C LYS A 325 -13.13 16.82 -27.88
N LEU A 326 -12.78 17.45 -26.76
CA LEU A 326 -12.91 16.84 -25.43
C LEU A 326 -14.08 17.48 -24.71
N ILE A 327 -14.92 16.64 -24.10
CA ILE A 327 -15.95 17.09 -23.17
C ILE A 327 -15.31 17.91 -22.05
N ALA A 328 -15.95 19.02 -21.68
CA ALA A 328 -15.50 19.92 -20.62
C ALA A 328 -15.19 19.14 -19.32
N GLY A 329 -14.00 19.38 -18.76
CA GLY A 329 -13.50 18.67 -17.58
C GLY A 329 -12.61 17.46 -17.90
N ASN A 330 -12.68 16.90 -19.12
CA ASN A 330 -11.69 15.93 -19.57
C ASN A 330 -10.44 16.66 -20.06
N VAL A 331 -9.28 16.19 -19.64
CA VAL A 331 -8.00 16.80 -20.00
C VAL A 331 -7.11 15.77 -20.68
N GLU A 332 -6.52 16.15 -21.82
CA GLU A 332 -5.45 15.36 -22.44
C GLU A 332 -4.29 15.29 -21.45
N ASP A 333 -3.90 14.07 -21.07
CA ASP A 333 -2.73 13.81 -20.25
C ASP A 333 -1.48 13.89 -21.15
N LYS A 334 -1.27 15.09 -21.70
CA LYS A 334 0.01 15.54 -22.24
C LYS A 334 1.00 15.35 -21.10
N ALA A 335 2.07 14.60 -21.31
CA ALA A 335 3.02 14.08 -20.32
C ALA A 335 3.67 15.15 -19.40
N THR A 336 2.86 15.84 -18.61
CA THR A 336 3.18 16.92 -17.68
C THR A 336 2.04 17.10 -16.65
N VAL A 337 1.30 16.05 -16.29
CA VAL A 337 0.48 16.09 -15.08
C VAL A 337 1.40 15.96 -13.86
N SER A 338 1.86 17.13 -13.41
CA SER A 338 2.11 17.50 -12.02
C SER A 338 2.93 16.49 -11.20
N VAL A 339 4.18 16.29 -11.56
CA VAL A 339 5.19 15.96 -10.54
C VAL A 339 5.25 17.15 -9.59
N LYS A 340 4.72 16.97 -8.37
CA LYS A 340 4.65 18.07 -7.40
C LYS A 340 6.06 18.34 -6.87
N THR A 341 6.56 19.55 -7.11
CA THR A 341 7.73 20.09 -6.40
C THR A 341 7.39 20.35 -4.92
N GLY A 342 8.41 20.43 -4.08
CA GLY A 342 8.25 20.65 -2.64
C GLY A 342 8.00 19.37 -1.84
N HIS A 343 7.48 19.54 -0.62
CA HIS A 343 7.25 18.47 0.34
C HIS A 343 5.79 18.00 0.25
N ILE A 344 5.60 16.72 -0.09
CA ILE A 344 4.29 16.15 -0.44
C ILE A 344 3.84 15.06 0.55
N LEU A 345 4.49 14.94 1.70
CA LEU A 345 4.10 13.97 2.72
C LEU A 345 3.04 14.58 3.63
N GLY A 346 2.04 13.78 4.02
CA GLY A 346 1.02 14.14 5.00
C GLY A 346 1.53 14.13 6.44
N THR A 347 0.65 13.81 7.39
CA THR A 347 0.99 13.64 8.81
C THR A 347 2.13 12.63 9.02
N ALA A 348 2.89 12.77 10.10
CA ALA A 348 4.02 11.88 10.42
C ALA A 348 3.61 10.43 10.77
N ILE A 349 2.31 10.15 10.93
CA ILE A 349 1.79 8.82 11.22
C ILE A 349 2.11 7.87 10.06
N ARG A 350 2.84 6.80 10.37
CA ARG A 350 3.21 5.74 9.44
C ARG A 350 2.67 4.41 9.95
N ASP A 351 1.60 3.94 9.35
CA ASP A 351 1.21 2.54 9.49
C ASP A 351 2.00 1.72 8.47
N GLY A 352 2.54 0.55 8.83
CA GLY A 352 3.11 -0.48 7.94
C GLY A 352 4.58 -0.33 7.46
N VAL A 353 4.97 -1.18 6.49
CA VAL A 353 6.37 -1.33 6.01
C VAL A 353 6.89 -0.07 5.31
N ILE A 354 8.14 0.30 5.59
CA ILE A 354 8.84 1.45 4.98
C ILE A 354 9.08 1.15 3.50
N LYS A 355 8.31 1.79 2.60
CA LYS A 355 8.59 1.76 1.16
C LYS A 355 9.69 2.79 0.85
N ALA A 356 10.85 2.30 0.46
CA ALA A 356 11.93 3.15 -0.04
C ALA A 356 11.62 3.61 -1.47
N GLU A 357 12.19 4.74 -1.86
CA GLU A 357 11.98 5.35 -3.17
C GLU A 357 13.21 5.16 -4.06
N ARG A 358 12.99 4.96 -5.37
CA ARG A 358 14.03 5.07 -6.42
C ARG A 358 15.31 4.26 -6.14
N ASN A 359 15.16 2.98 -5.80
CA ASN A 359 16.23 2.01 -5.57
C ASN A 359 17.16 2.33 -4.37
N LEU A 360 16.79 3.24 -3.48
CA LEU A 360 17.47 3.37 -2.19
C LEU A 360 17.05 2.22 -1.27
N SER A 361 17.96 1.74 -0.42
CA SER A 361 17.55 0.87 0.69
C SER A 361 16.74 1.68 1.72
N PRO A 362 15.86 1.03 2.51
CA PRO A 362 15.09 1.71 3.55
C PRO A 362 15.97 2.52 4.52
N THR A 363 17.17 2.04 4.85
CA THR A 363 18.13 2.74 5.73
C THR A 363 18.59 4.06 5.11
N TYR A 364 19.10 4.03 3.88
CA TYR A 364 19.63 5.23 3.21
C TYR A 364 18.53 6.25 2.95
N PHE A 365 17.38 5.77 2.48
CA PHE A 365 16.18 6.58 2.27
C PHE A 365 15.76 7.35 3.53
N LEU A 366 15.69 6.67 4.68
CA LEU A 366 15.32 7.31 5.94
C LEU A 366 16.37 8.31 6.43
N ALA A 367 17.66 8.02 6.23
CA ALA A 367 18.74 8.94 6.58
C ALA A 367 18.70 10.23 5.74
N VAL A 368 18.51 10.12 4.42
CA VAL A 368 18.33 11.30 3.55
C VAL A 368 17.09 12.10 3.99
N ARG A 369 15.98 11.41 4.23
CA ARG A 369 14.72 12.05 4.64
C ARG A 369 14.87 12.80 5.96
N LEU A 370 15.60 12.22 6.93
CA LEU A 370 15.92 12.85 8.20
C LEU A 370 16.65 14.19 7.99
N PHE A 371 17.70 14.22 7.18
CA PHE A 371 18.47 15.45 6.93
C PHE A 371 17.68 16.51 6.14
N ILE A 372 16.80 16.10 5.23
CA ILE A 372 15.89 17.02 4.55
C ILE A 372 14.94 17.67 5.56
N HIS A 373 14.34 16.90 6.46
CA HIS A 373 13.46 17.44 7.50
C HIS A 373 14.21 18.34 8.49
N MET A 374 15.44 17.99 8.87
CA MET A 374 16.29 18.86 9.69
C MET A 374 16.61 20.18 8.98
N ALA A 375 16.98 20.14 7.70
CA ALA A 375 17.23 21.35 6.91
C ALA A 375 15.99 22.24 6.78
N MET A 376 14.82 21.63 6.55
CA MET A 376 13.54 22.33 6.54
C MET A 376 13.19 22.94 7.91
N LEU A 377 13.53 22.27 9.02
CA LEU A 377 13.22 22.73 10.37
C LEU A 377 13.92 24.05 10.71
N PHE A 378 15.16 24.23 10.21
CA PHE A 378 15.92 25.46 10.35
C PHE A 378 15.55 26.55 9.31
N GLY A 379 14.78 26.19 8.28
CA GLY A 379 14.38 27.09 7.22
C GLY A 379 13.36 28.16 7.65
N PRO A 380 13.28 29.31 6.95
CA PRO A 380 12.29 30.34 7.26
C PRO A 380 10.86 29.83 7.14
N THR A 381 10.10 29.89 8.23
CA THR A 381 8.76 29.29 8.37
C THR A 381 7.82 29.61 7.19
N ARG A 382 7.80 30.86 6.71
CA ARG A 382 6.94 31.26 5.59
C ARG A 382 7.30 30.55 4.28
N GLN A 383 8.59 30.41 3.99
CA GLN A 383 9.04 29.76 2.75
C GLN A 383 8.88 28.24 2.84
N ILE A 384 9.17 27.65 4.00
CA ILE A 384 8.99 26.21 4.24
C ILE A 384 7.51 25.82 4.20
N ASN A 385 6.63 26.63 4.80
CA ASN A 385 5.18 26.40 4.72
C ASN A 385 4.68 26.43 3.27
N ALA A 386 5.26 27.26 2.40
CA ALA A 386 4.86 27.37 0.99
C ALA A 386 5.26 26.14 0.14
N ILE A 387 6.24 25.33 0.58
CA ILE A 387 6.65 24.12 -0.13
C ILE A 387 5.96 22.85 0.38
N ILE A 388 5.35 22.89 1.57
CA ILE A 388 4.53 21.80 2.12
C ILE A 388 3.17 21.82 1.41
N LYS A 389 2.81 20.73 0.72
CA LYS A 389 1.60 20.62 -0.09
C LYS A 389 0.33 20.19 0.66
N PRO A 390 0.35 19.47 1.79
CA PRO A 390 -0.82 19.45 2.67
C PRO A 390 -0.91 20.77 3.44
N GLU A 391 -2.07 21.42 3.39
CA GLU A 391 -2.32 22.60 4.23
C GLU A 391 -2.33 22.19 5.71
N LEU A 392 -1.43 22.79 6.49
CA LEU A 392 -1.36 22.61 7.94
C LEU A 392 -2.48 23.44 8.58
N LYS A 393 -3.50 22.79 9.15
CA LYS A 393 -4.64 23.46 9.79
C LYS A 393 -4.36 23.79 11.26
N ASP A 394 -3.95 22.80 12.05
CA ASP A 394 -3.90 22.88 13.52
C ASP A 394 -2.49 22.59 14.10
N THR A 395 -1.44 22.61 13.28
CA THR A 395 -0.07 22.25 13.70
C THR A 395 0.94 23.26 13.16
N SER A 396 1.90 23.67 14.00
CA SER A 396 2.97 24.55 13.55
C SER A 396 3.90 23.80 12.58
N VAL A 397 4.56 24.53 11.67
CA VAL A 397 5.56 23.93 10.75
C VAL A 397 6.67 23.23 11.53
N SER A 398 7.08 23.80 12.67
CA SER A 398 8.13 23.23 13.53
C SER A 398 7.68 21.92 14.16
N ASP A 399 6.46 21.86 14.72
CA ASP A 399 5.92 20.64 15.33
C ASP A 399 5.74 19.55 14.26
N PHE A 400 5.20 19.90 13.10
CA PHE A 400 5.05 19.00 11.96
C PHE A 400 6.39 18.35 11.56
N LEU A 401 7.45 19.15 11.43
CA LEU A 401 8.77 18.64 11.06
C LEU A 401 9.45 17.85 12.18
N LEU A 402 9.29 18.28 13.44
CA LEU A 402 9.81 17.55 14.60
C LEU A 402 9.16 16.17 14.74
N ASP A 403 7.86 16.05 14.51
CA ASP A 403 7.16 14.78 14.51
C ASP A 403 7.69 13.84 13.40
N HIS A 404 7.91 14.38 12.20
CA HIS A 404 8.56 13.63 11.12
C HIS A 404 9.98 13.18 11.49
N ILE A 405 10.78 14.04 12.13
CA ILE A 405 12.14 13.72 12.58
C ILE A 405 12.12 12.59 13.62
N LYS A 406 11.26 12.67 14.63
CA LYS A 406 11.12 11.63 15.67
C LYS A 406 10.72 10.29 15.06
N VAL A 407 9.73 10.29 14.16
CA VAL A 407 9.31 9.08 13.45
C VAL A 407 10.42 8.53 12.57
N ASN A 408 11.22 9.38 11.91
CA ASN A 408 12.35 8.92 11.09
C ASN A 408 13.43 8.25 11.93
N ILE A 409 13.71 8.75 13.13
CA ILE A 409 14.64 8.11 14.07
C ILE A 409 14.10 6.75 14.50
N ALA A 410 12.81 6.66 14.87
CA ALA A 410 12.18 5.39 15.24
C ALA A 410 12.20 4.36 14.09
N ASP A 411 11.96 4.80 12.85
CA ASP A 411 12.03 3.95 11.67
C ASP A 411 13.48 3.52 11.35
N LEU A 412 14.47 4.41 11.58
CA LEU A 412 15.88 4.06 11.46
C LEU A 412 16.30 3.03 12.51
N GLN A 413 15.79 3.10 13.74
CA GLN A 413 16.05 2.08 14.77
C GLN A 413 15.61 0.69 14.30
N LYS A 414 14.40 0.61 13.72
CA LYS A 414 13.85 -0.64 13.15
C LYS A 414 14.69 -1.11 11.96
N SER A 415 14.98 -0.21 11.02
CA SER A 415 15.72 -0.51 9.78
C SER A 415 17.17 -0.97 10.05
N LEU A 416 17.86 -0.34 10.99
CA LEU A 416 19.23 -0.67 11.36
C LEU A 416 19.32 -1.81 12.40
N ASN A 417 18.22 -2.16 13.06
CA ASN A 417 18.16 -3.04 14.23
C ASN A 417 19.17 -2.60 15.32
N ARG A 418 19.03 -1.33 15.74
CA ARG A 418 19.91 -0.65 16.70
C ARG A 418 19.12 0.25 17.65
N SER A 419 19.71 0.54 18.81
CA SER A 419 19.14 1.47 19.80
C SER A 419 19.03 2.89 19.23
N ALA A 420 18.16 3.72 19.84
CA ALA A 420 18.07 5.15 19.50
C ALA A 420 19.42 5.86 19.66
N ASP A 421 20.20 5.48 20.67
CA ASP A 421 21.51 6.06 20.94
C ASP A 421 22.52 5.75 19.84
N ASP A 422 22.55 4.51 19.36
CA ASP A 422 23.40 4.10 18.24
C ASP A 422 22.98 4.80 16.94
N VAL A 423 21.67 4.92 16.66
CA VAL A 423 21.17 5.64 15.49
C VAL A 423 21.58 7.09 15.53
N ILE A 424 21.38 7.79 16.66
CA ILE A 424 21.79 9.19 16.80
C ILE A 424 23.30 9.33 16.64
N LEU A 425 24.09 8.45 17.26
CA LEU A 425 25.55 8.43 17.12
C LEU A 425 25.99 8.25 15.66
N LEU A 426 25.37 7.31 14.92
CA LEU A 426 25.61 7.14 13.47
C LEU A 426 25.26 8.39 12.68
N MET A 427 24.15 9.08 13.01
CA MET A 427 23.79 10.33 12.35
C MET A 427 24.80 11.45 12.65
N HIS A 428 25.35 11.52 13.87
CA HIS A 428 26.48 12.42 14.17
C HIS A 428 27.70 12.09 13.29
N MET A 429 28.04 10.81 13.11
CA MET A 429 29.13 10.40 12.21
C MET A 429 28.87 10.79 10.75
N VAL A 430 27.63 10.62 10.28
CA VAL A 430 27.23 11.02 8.93
C VAL A 430 27.34 12.53 8.74
N ILE A 431 26.86 13.34 9.69
CA ILE A 431 27.02 14.81 9.67
C ILE A 431 28.49 15.18 9.59
N ASN A 432 29.34 14.52 10.38
CA ASN A 432 30.78 14.74 10.32
C ASN A 432 31.40 14.30 8.98
N ASN A 433 30.84 13.28 8.32
CA ASN A 433 31.25 12.82 7.00
C ASN A 433 30.79 13.74 5.86
N MET A 434 29.79 14.60 6.07
CA MET A 434 29.34 15.59 5.07
C MET A 434 30.45 16.57 4.66
N ARG A 435 31.53 16.72 5.46
CA ARG A 435 32.74 17.48 5.08
C ARG A 435 33.46 16.93 3.86
N ASN A 436 33.21 15.68 3.50
CA ASN A 436 33.77 15.03 2.32
C ASN A 436 32.88 15.25 1.08
N GLU A 437 32.02 16.27 1.09
CA GLU A 437 31.19 16.63 -0.06
C GLU A 437 32.02 16.90 -1.33
N THR A 438 31.41 16.65 -2.48
CA THR A 438 32.00 16.91 -3.79
C THR A 438 31.25 17.99 -4.55
N ILE A 439 31.92 18.51 -5.57
CA ILE A 439 31.33 19.45 -6.53
C ILE A 439 30.48 18.65 -7.50
N VAL A 440 29.25 19.10 -7.71
CA VAL A 440 28.30 18.50 -8.65
C VAL A 440 27.78 19.56 -9.62
N PRO A 441 27.20 19.18 -10.77
CA PRO A 441 26.56 20.13 -11.66
C PRO A 441 25.50 20.97 -10.94
N THR A 442 25.42 22.27 -11.25
CA THR A 442 24.48 23.19 -10.58
C THR A 442 23.01 22.74 -10.69
N SER A 443 22.63 22.00 -11.73
CA SER A 443 21.27 21.44 -11.85
C SER A 443 20.98 20.39 -10.77
N VAL A 444 21.96 19.51 -10.51
CA VAL A 444 21.95 18.45 -9.49
C VAL A 444 21.98 19.05 -8.09
N ALA A 445 22.88 20.00 -7.84
CA ALA A 445 22.97 20.75 -6.58
C ALA A 445 21.63 21.42 -6.20
N ARG A 446 20.87 21.87 -7.21
CA ARG A 446 19.57 22.54 -7.05
C ARG A 446 18.36 21.61 -7.14
N LEU A 447 18.54 20.33 -7.44
CA LEU A 447 17.44 19.37 -7.62
C LEU A 447 16.40 19.88 -8.64
N SER A 448 16.90 20.34 -9.80
CA SER A 448 16.10 21.10 -10.79
C SER A 448 15.12 20.22 -11.56
N THR A 449 15.41 18.92 -11.69
CA THR A 449 14.59 17.93 -12.38
C THR A 449 14.52 16.63 -11.57
N GLN A 450 13.62 15.72 -11.96
CA GLN A 450 13.56 14.38 -11.34
C GLN A 450 14.85 13.57 -11.57
N ALA A 451 15.46 13.70 -12.75
CA ALA A 451 16.73 13.04 -13.07
C ALA A 451 17.89 13.61 -12.24
N ASP A 452 17.91 14.94 -12.05
CA ASP A 452 18.87 15.60 -11.16
C ASP A 452 18.70 15.11 -9.71
N ARG A 453 17.45 14.98 -9.23
CA ARG A 453 17.15 14.42 -7.91
C ARG A 453 17.64 12.98 -7.76
N PHE A 454 17.35 12.13 -8.75
CA PHE A 454 17.82 10.74 -8.74
C PHE A 454 19.35 10.68 -8.68
N THR A 455 20.03 11.47 -9.51
CA THR A 455 21.49 11.58 -9.51
C THR A 455 22.01 12.04 -8.15
N TRP A 456 21.41 13.07 -7.58
CA TRP A 456 21.76 13.57 -6.25
C TRP A 456 21.61 12.50 -5.16
N GLU A 457 20.50 11.75 -5.16
CA GLU A 457 20.25 10.67 -4.18
C GLU A 457 21.31 9.58 -4.26
N GLN A 458 21.72 9.19 -5.48
CA GLN A 458 22.77 8.19 -5.69
C GLN A 458 24.16 8.70 -5.26
N THR A 459 24.49 9.97 -5.56
CA THR A 459 25.78 10.54 -5.14
C THR A 459 25.87 10.72 -3.62
N VAL A 460 24.81 11.20 -2.97
CA VAL A 460 24.74 11.31 -1.49
C VAL A 460 24.85 9.95 -0.83
N PHE A 461 24.19 8.93 -1.40
CA PHE A 461 24.35 7.55 -0.95
C PHE A 461 25.82 7.13 -1.01
N ALA A 462 26.48 7.25 -2.16
CA ALA A 462 27.83 6.75 -2.36
C ALA A 462 28.89 7.46 -1.51
N GLU A 463 28.84 8.79 -1.42
CA GLU A 463 29.91 9.61 -0.85
C GLU A 463 29.70 9.96 0.63
N ILE A 464 28.45 10.18 1.03
CA ILE A 464 28.14 10.67 2.39
C ILE A 464 27.63 9.54 3.28
N LEU A 465 26.72 8.70 2.79
CA LEU A 465 26.04 7.71 3.63
C LEU A 465 26.78 6.37 3.69
N ASN A 466 27.18 5.79 2.56
CA ASN A 466 27.74 4.45 2.49
C ASN A 466 29.02 4.24 3.32
N PRO A 467 29.95 5.22 3.42
CA PRO A 467 31.16 5.07 4.26
C PRO A 467 30.86 4.74 5.73
N ILE A 468 29.71 5.21 6.24
CA ILE A 468 29.28 4.99 7.62
C ILE A 468 28.21 3.88 7.68
N LEU A 469 27.14 4.03 6.91
CA LEU A 469 25.97 3.15 6.99
C LEU A 469 26.13 1.82 6.24
N GLY A 470 27.11 1.69 5.34
CA GLY A 470 27.48 0.41 4.73
C GLY A 470 28.27 -0.51 5.68
N ASN A 471 28.84 0.03 6.77
CA ASN A 471 29.70 -0.69 7.72
C ASN A 471 29.36 -0.37 9.19
N VAL A 472 28.07 -0.33 9.52
CA VAL A 472 27.55 0.12 10.83
C VAL A 472 28.22 -0.55 12.02
N ALA A 473 28.41 -1.87 12.00
CA ALA A 473 29.00 -2.61 13.11
C ALA A 473 30.45 -2.16 13.39
N ARG A 474 31.27 -2.09 12.34
CA ARG A 474 32.67 -1.66 12.42
C ARG A 474 32.78 -0.21 12.92
N CYS A 475 31.94 0.68 12.39
CA CYS A 475 31.92 2.08 12.82
C CYS A 475 31.56 2.19 14.31
N LEU A 476 30.55 1.47 14.78
CA LEU A 476 30.16 1.52 16.20
C LEU A 476 31.25 0.95 17.12
N GLU A 477 31.86 -0.19 16.76
CA GLU A 477 32.94 -0.82 17.55
C GLU A 477 34.18 0.07 17.69
N GLU A 478 34.51 0.86 16.67
CA GLU A 478 35.61 1.82 16.72
C GLU A 478 35.35 2.97 17.73
N TRP A 479 34.09 3.36 17.88
CA TRP A 479 33.71 4.56 18.62
C TRP A 479 33.23 4.31 20.05
N TYR A 480 32.73 3.11 20.37
CA TYR A 480 32.32 2.78 21.73
C TYR A 480 33.42 2.95 22.79
N PRO A 481 34.69 2.52 22.56
CA PRO A 481 35.76 2.75 23.51
C PRO A 481 35.98 4.25 23.78
N ARG A 482 35.96 5.06 22.72
CA ARG A 482 36.15 6.52 22.82
C ARG A 482 35.06 7.18 23.66
N LEU A 483 33.80 6.75 23.48
CA LEU A 483 32.66 7.25 24.25
C LEU A 483 32.74 6.81 25.73
N ALA A 484 33.15 5.57 25.99
CA ALA A 484 33.25 5.04 27.35
C ALA A 484 34.43 5.62 28.14
N THR A 485 35.56 5.91 27.49
CA THR A 485 36.77 6.46 28.13
C THR A 485 36.83 7.99 28.18
N ASP A 486 35.73 8.68 27.83
CA ASP A 486 35.72 10.14 27.82
C ASP A 486 35.98 10.72 29.22
N LYS A 487 37.10 11.45 29.36
CA LYS A 487 37.62 11.94 30.64
C LYS A 487 36.71 12.96 31.32
N ARG A 488 35.78 13.58 30.59
CA ARG A 488 34.85 14.61 31.11
C ARG A 488 34.02 14.11 32.30
N LEU A 489 33.64 12.83 32.32
CA LEU A 489 32.77 12.25 33.35
C LEU A 489 33.53 11.27 34.27
N GLY A 490 34.85 11.12 34.09
CA GLY A 490 35.52 9.86 34.43
C GLY A 490 35.10 8.75 33.46
N ALA A 491 35.75 7.57 33.50
CA ALA A 491 35.26 6.43 32.72
C ALA A 491 33.83 6.11 33.20
N ASP A 492 32.83 6.38 32.37
CA ASP A 492 31.44 6.19 32.73
C ASP A 492 31.22 4.68 32.89
N ARG A 493 31.14 4.25 34.15
CA ARG A 493 31.08 2.84 34.50
C ARG A 493 29.87 2.14 33.89
N LEU A 494 28.75 2.85 33.70
CA LEU A 494 27.59 2.29 33.01
C LEU A 494 27.90 2.07 31.53
N MET A 495 28.52 3.05 30.85
CA MET A 495 28.91 2.92 29.45
C MET A 495 30.00 1.86 29.25
N CYS A 496 30.98 1.76 30.14
CA CYS A 496 31.99 0.72 30.12
C CYS A 496 31.38 -0.69 30.22
N LEU A 497 30.37 -0.86 31.08
CA LEU A 497 29.63 -2.10 31.19
C LEU A 497 28.77 -2.38 29.96
N ILE A 498 28.05 -1.38 29.43
CA ILE A 498 27.17 -1.53 28.25
C ILE A 498 27.97 -1.90 27.00
N TYR A 499 29.10 -1.23 26.78
CA TYR A 499 29.93 -1.40 25.60
C TYR A 499 31.09 -2.39 25.79
N GLU A 500 31.23 -2.97 26.98
CA GLU A 500 32.21 -4.00 27.30
C GLU A 500 33.67 -3.55 27.08
N THR A 501 33.96 -2.28 27.39
CA THR A 501 35.29 -1.68 27.19
C THR A 501 36.24 -1.96 28.35
N ASP A 502 35.72 -2.32 29.53
CA ASP A 502 36.51 -2.76 30.67
C ASP A 502 37.06 -4.17 30.41
N ARG A 503 38.35 -4.25 30.07
CA ARG A 503 39.10 -5.50 30.04
C ARG A 503 39.58 -5.81 31.46
N SER A 504 38.73 -6.41 32.30
CA SER A 504 39.18 -6.97 33.57
C SER A 504 40.32 -7.97 33.30
N GLN A 505 41.50 -7.72 33.88
CA GLN A 505 42.65 -8.63 33.81
C GLN A 505 42.56 -9.78 34.84
N ASP A 506 41.41 -9.93 35.50
CA ASP A 506 41.19 -10.94 36.52
C ASP A 506 41.32 -12.35 35.92
N VAL A 507 42.01 -13.23 36.65
CA VAL A 507 42.12 -14.65 36.30
C VAL A 507 40.71 -15.26 36.40
N GLU A 508 40.09 -15.52 35.26
CA GLU A 508 38.78 -16.16 35.17
C GLU A 508 38.86 -17.61 35.70
N ASP A 509 38.29 -17.90 36.88
CA ASP A 509 38.16 -19.28 37.36
C ASP A 509 37.04 -20.00 36.61
N THR A 510 37.43 -20.95 35.75
CA THR A 510 36.49 -21.76 34.96
C THR A 510 35.54 -22.61 35.80
N ASN A 511 35.80 -22.78 37.10
CA ASN A 511 34.89 -23.47 38.02
C ASN A 511 33.71 -22.58 38.48
N GLN A 512 33.79 -21.27 38.30
CA GLN A 512 32.74 -20.30 38.64
C GLN A 512 32.14 -19.66 37.39
N LEU A 513 31.58 -20.47 36.50
CA LEU A 513 31.05 -20.04 35.20
C LEU A 513 30.05 -18.87 35.27
N LEU A 514 29.31 -18.76 36.37
CA LEU A 514 28.33 -17.69 36.61
C LEU A 514 28.98 -16.31 36.80
N ASP A 515 30.21 -16.28 37.32
CA ASP A 515 30.95 -15.06 37.65
C ASP A 515 31.85 -14.56 36.52
N ILE A 516 31.90 -15.30 35.41
CA ILE A 516 32.70 -14.94 34.23
C ILE A 516 31.96 -13.88 33.40
N PRO A 517 32.49 -12.64 33.27
CA PRO A 517 31.89 -11.57 32.46
C PRO A 517 31.58 -12.00 31.03
N ARG A 518 32.47 -12.82 30.44
CA ARG A 518 32.39 -13.29 29.05
C ARG A 518 31.16 -14.15 28.77
N MET A 519 30.63 -14.85 29.79
CA MET A 519 29.40 -15.65 29.67
C MET A 519 28.15 -14.78 29.54
N TRP A 520 28.24 -13.52 29.98
CA TRP A 520 27.16 -12.53 30.00
C TRP A 520 27.44 -11.37 29.02
N ARG A 521 28.11 -11.67 27.90
CA ARG A 521 28.29 -10.70 26.82
C ARG A 521 27.02 -10.45 26.04
N PHE A 522 26.74 -9.21 25.70
CA PHE A 522 25.68 -8.90 24.75
C PHE A 522 26.07 -9.44 23.37
N ARG A 523 25.12 -10.09 22.67
CA ARG A 523 25.32 -10.59 21.31
C ARG A 523 24.24 -10.01 20.42
N THR A 524 24.60 -9.63 19.20
CA THR A 524 23.60 -9.22 18.21
C THR A 524 22.68 -10.41 17.93
N PRO A 525 21.35 -10.26 18.00
CA PRO A 525 20.43 -11.33 17.66
C PRO A 525 20.55 -11.66 16.17
N ILE A 526 20.48 -12.95 15.85
CA ILE A 526 20.35 -13.42 14.47
C ILE A 526 18.89 -13.20 14.07
N THR A 527 18.64 -12.41 13.03
CA THR A 527 17.31 -12.18 12.46
C THR A 527 17.40 -12.21 10.92
N ILE A 528 16.26 -12.36 10.24
CA ILE A 528 16.21 -12.35 8.77
C ILE A 528 16.71 -10.99 8.24
N GLU A 529 16.35 -9.90 8.91
CA GLU A 529 16.80 -8.54 8.56
C GLU A 529 18.29 -8.36 8.79
N HIS A 530 18.84 -8.94 9.87
CA HIS A 530 20.29 -8.95 10.08
C HIS A 530 21.01 -9.68 8.94
N MET A 531 20.54 -10.88 8.58
CA MET A 531 21.08 -11.65 7.47
C MET A 531 20.97 -10.88 6.14
N ALA A 532 19.82 -10.26 5.86
CA ALA A 532 19.59 -9.48 4.64
C ALA A 532 20.58 -8.31 4.51
N ARG A 533 20.82 -7.56 5.60
CA ARG A 533 21.80 -6.45 5.60
C ARG A 533 23.24 -6.94 5.40
N GLU A 534 23.62 -8.04 6.03
CA GLU A 534 24.96 -8.64 5.83
C GLU A 534 25.13 -9.14 4.38
N LEU A 535 24.07 -9.67 3.76
CA LEU A 535 24.07 -10.05 2.36
C LEU A 535 24.21 -8.83 1.43
N GLU A 536 23.44 -7.77 1.68
CA GLU A 536 23.53 -6.51 0.94
C GLU A 536 24.96 -5.95 0.98
N SER A 537 25.57 -5.88 2.17
CA SER A 537 26.95 -5.42 2.36
C SER A 537 27.96 -6.23 1.56
N LYS A 538 27.87 -7.58 1.57
CA LYS A 538 28.78 -8.44 0.80
C LYS A 538 28.61 -8.32 -0.72
N CYS A 539 27.43 -7.97 -1.20
CA CYS A 539 27.15 -7.91 -2.63
C CYS A 539 27.42 -6.53 -3.27
N GLN A 540 27.90 -5.54 -2.50
CA GLN A 540 28.23 -4.20 -3.01
C GLN A 540 29.37 -4.20 -4.04
N ASP A 541 30.21 -5.25 -4.07
CA ASP A 541 31.36 -5.38 -4.98
C ASP A 541 31.00 -5.82 -6.42
N GLY A 542 29.73 -5.71 -6.83
CA GLY A 542 29.26 -6.07 -8.18
C GLY A 542 29.26 -7.56 -8.49
N ASN A 543 29.62 -8.42 -7.53
CA ASN A 543 29.59 -9.86 -7.68
C ASN A 543 28.21 -10.41 -7.28
N ASN A 544 27.37 -10.68 -8.29
CA ASN A 544 25.99 -11.11 -8.12
C ASN A 544 25.87 -12.61 -7.76
N SER A 545 26.69 -13.07 -6.80
CA SER A 545 26.86 -14.50 -6.48
C SER A 545 25.63 -15.13 -5.82
N TYR A 546 24.70 -14.34 -5.27
CA TYR A 546 23.52 -14.78 -4.51
C TYR A 546 22.24 -14.08 -4.97
N PHE A 547 22.07 -13.94 -6.29
CA PHE A 547 20.97 -13.17 -6.89
C PHE A 547 19.58 -13.67 -6.47
N ILE A 548 19.39 -14.99 -6.34
CA ILE A 548 18.07 -15.57 -6.05
C ILE A 548 17.68 -15.25 -4.61
N LEU A 549 18.63 -15.37 -3.67
CA LEU A 549 18.42 -14.99 -2.27
C LEU A 549 18.12 -13.48 -2.14
N GLN A 550 18.85 -12.63 -2.86
CA GLN A 550 18.57 -11.19 -2.87
C GLN A 550 17.17 -10.87 -3.41
N ASN A 551 16.81 -11.45 -4.56
CA ASN A 551 15.50 -11.24 -5.16
C ASN A 551 14.38 -11.76 -4.26
N PHE A 552 14.60 -12.88 -3.56
CA PHE A 552 13.65 -13.44 -2.60
C PHE A 552 13.42 -12.50 -1.43
N LEU A 553 14.48 -11.96 -0.82
CA LEU A 553 14.38 -11.03 0.30
C LEU A 553 13.76 -9.69 -0.13
N HIS A 554 13.98 -9.26 -1.38
CA HIS A 554 13.37 -8.06 -1.93
C HIS A 554 11.85 -8.19 -2.09
N GLU A 555 11.38 -9.36 -2.56
CA GLU A 555 9.96 -9.63 -2.78
C GLU A 555 9.28 -10.36 -1.59
N ASP A 556 9.99 -10.57 -0.47
CA ASP A 556 9.58 -11.40 0.66
C ASP A 556 8.18 -11.04 1.20
N CYS A 557 7.90 -9.74 1.33
CA CYS A 557 6.60 -9.26 1.81
C CYS A 557 5.45 -9.84 0.96
N LEU A 558 5.53 -9.76 -0.37
CA LEU A 558 4.46 -10.22 -1.26
C LEU A 558 4.46 -11.73 -1.45
N LEU A 559 5.64 -12.37 -1.49
CA LEU A 559 5.76 -13.82 -1.58
C LEU A 559 5.17 -14.52 -0.35
N GLN A 560 5.31 -13.95 0.85
CA GLN A 560 4.71 -14.49 2.07
C GLN A 560 3.18 -14.59 1.97
N ALA A 561 2.51 -13.67 1.27
CA ALA A 561 1.06 -13.69 1.13
C ALA A 561 0.53 -14.87 0.29
N LEU A 562 1.38 -15.50 -0.54
CA LEU A 562 1.00 -16.64 -1.38
C LEU A 562 0.48 -17.82 -0.56
N ARG A 563 0.98 -18.01 0.67
CA ARG A 563 0.58 -19.11 1.56
C ARG A 563 -0.92 -19.11 1.90
N TYR A 564 -1.57 -17.95 1.85
CA TYR A 564 -2.98 -17.76 2.19
C TYR A 564 -3.93 -18.05 1.02
N ILE A 565 -3.44 -18.01 -0.21
CA ILE A 565 -4.26 -18.13 -1.43
C ILE A 565 -5.13 -19.39 -1.45
N PRO A 566 -4.65 -20.59 -1.10
CA PRO A 566 -5.48 -21.80 -1.16
C PRO A 566 -6.74 -21.70 -0.30
N ASN A 567 -6.66 -21.06 0.87
CA ASN A 567 -7.80 -20.85 1.76
C ASN A 567 -8.71 -19.71 1.27
N ILE A 568 -8.14 -18.66 0.67
CA ILE A 568 -8.91 -17.60 -0.01
C ILE A 568 -9.76 -18.17 -1.15
N LEU A 569 -9.17 -19.01 -2.02
CA LEU A 569 -9.90 -19.63 -3.12
C LEU A 569 -11.02 -20.56 -2.63
N ARG A 570 -10.80 -21.27 -1.52
CA ARG A 570 -11.84 -22.10 -0.87
C ARG A 570 -12.98 -21.26 -0.32
N LEU A 571 -12.66 -20.15 0.34
CA LEU A 571 -13.65 -19.18 0.82
C LEU A 571 -14.48 -18.63 -0.33
N GLN A 572 -13.82 -18.15 -1.39
CA GLN A 572 -14.51 -17.59 -2.55
C GLN A 572 -15.43 -18.61 -3.24
N ARG A 573 -15.00 -19.87 -3.40
CA ARG A 573 -15.87 -20.92 -3.93
C ARG A 573 -17.12 -21.14 -3.06
N ALA A 574 -16.97 -21.19 -1.74
CA ALA A 574 -18.11 -21.36 -0.83
C ALA A 574 -19.07 -20.16 -0.91
N LEU A 575 -18.54 -18.94 -0.98
CA LEU A 575 -19.34 -17.72 -1.12
C LEU A 575 -20.07 -17.67 -2.46
N LEU A 576 -19.39 -17.98 -3.57
CA LEU A 576 -20.00 -18.02 -4.91
C LEU A 576 -21.09 -19.09 -4.99
N GLN A 577 -20.86 -20.30 -4.49
CA GLN A 577 -21.87 -21.36 -4.45
C GLN A 577 -23.15 -20.93 -3.71
N LYS A 578 -23.00 -20.13 -2.64
CA LYS A 578 -24.14 -19.67 -1.86
C LYS A 578 -24.88 -18.52 -2.54
N TYR A 579 -24.16 -17.49 -3.00
CA TYR A 579 -24.73 -16.17 -3.32
C TYR A 579 -24.81 -15.83 -4.81
N GLN A 580 -24.10 -16.55 -5.69
CA GLN A 580 -24.08 -16.26 -7.12
C GLN A 580 -25.51 -16.23 -7.71
N LYS A 581 -25.83 -15.19 -8.48
CA LYS A 581 -27.15 -14.91 -9.08
C LYS A 581 -28.32 -14.75 -8.09
N LYS A 582 -28.07 -14.65 -6.77
CA LYS A 582 -29.11 -14.51 -5.73
C LYS A 582 -29.12 -13.16 -5.02
N LEU A 583 -27.96 -12.51 -4.89
CA LEU A 583 -27.80 -11.21 -4.24
C LEU A 583 -27.70 -10.06 -5.24
N ASP A 584 -28.12 -8.87 -4.82
CA ASP A 584 -27.75 -7.59 -5.45
C ASP A 584 -26.54 -6.93 -4.75
N LYS A 585 -25.92 -5.94 -5.41
CA LYS A 585 -24.74 -5.22 -4.90
C LYS A 585 -24.99 -4.57 -3.53
N THR A 586 -26.17 -3.97 -3.33
CA THR A 586 -26.58 -3.34 -2.06
C THR A 586 -26.72 -4.35 -0.94
N GLU A 587 -27.31 -5.52 -1.20
CA GLU A 587 -27.44 -6.62 -0.24
C GLU A 587 -26.06 -7.18 0.14
N ALA A 588 -25.15 -7.32 -0.84
CA ALA A 588 -23.77 -7.76 -0.59
C ALA A 588 -22.95 -6.77 0.26
N ASN A 589 -23.24 -5.46 0.17
CA ASN A 589 -22.63 -4.45 1.04
C ASN A 589 -23.25 -4.40 2.44
N ALA A 590 -24.50 -4.85 2.60
CA ALA A 590 -25.19 -4.90 3.87
C ALA A 590 -24.73 -6.08 4.75
N ILE A 591 -24.45 -7.25 4.16
CA ILE A 591 -23.94 -8.43 4.89
C ILE A 591 -22.51 -8.17 5.36
N LYS A 592 -22.25 -8.35 6.66
CA LYS A 592 -20.93 -8.09 7.28
C LYS A 592 -20.17 -9.36 7.64
N VAL A 593 -18.86 -9.25 7.84
CA VAL A 593 -17.99 -10.35 8.27
C VAL A 593 -18.52 -11.06 9.51
N LYS A 594 -19.00 -10.32 10.52
CA LYS A 594 -19.62 -10.91 11.73
C LYS A 594 -20.79 -11.84 11.42
N ASP A 595 -21.56 -11.56 10.37
CA ASP A 595 -22.71 -12.37 9.97
C ASP A 595 -22.24 -13.63 9.25
N LEU A 596 -21.22 -13.53 8.40
CA LEU A 596 -20.59 -14.68 7.75
C LEU A 596 -20.02 -15.68 8.77
N LYS A 597 -19.36 -15.18 9.82
CA LYS A 597 -18.82 -15.99 10.91
C LYS A 597 -19.93 -16.71 11.69
N LYS A 598 -21.02 -16.00 12.02
CA LYS A 598 -22.19 -16.57 12.69
C LYS A 598 -22.88 -17.66 11.86
N GLU A 599 -23.06 -17.40 10.57
CA GLU A 599 -23.72 -18.34 9.65
C GLU A 599 -22.85 -19.54 9.27
N ARG A 600 -21.55 -19.51 9.57
CA ARG A 600 -20.57 -20.56 9.20
C ARG A 600 -20.69 -20.93 7.71
N VAL A 601 -20.64 -19.92 6.85
CA VAL A 601 -20.88 -20.07 5.40
C VAL A 601 -19.94 -21.08 4.73
N ALA A 602 -18.73 -21.27 5.29
CA ALA A 602 -17.73 -22.24 4.88
C ALA A 602 -17.52 -23.37 5.92
N GLY A 603 -18.50 -23.61 6.80
CA GLY A 603 -18.38 -24.57 7.89
C GLY A 603 -17.47 -24.09 9.01
N HIS A 604 -16.78 -25.03 9.68
CA HIS A 604 -15.92 -24.75 10.84
C HIS A 604 -14.67 -23.91 10.52
N ASP A 605 -14.24 -23.87 9.26
CA ASP A 605 -13.05 -23.13 8.84
C ASP A 605 -13.32 -21.67 8.42
N THR A 606 -14.58 -21.22 8.48
CA THR A 606 -14.99 -19.87 8.03
C THR A 606 -14.13 -18.78 8.67
N ASP A 607 -13.94 -18.83 9.99
CA ASP A 607 -13.14 -17.84 10.72
C ASP A 607 -11.68 -17.84 10.26
N ARG A 608 -11.10 -19.03 10.05
CA ARG A 608 -9.72 -19.21 9.61
C ARG A 608 -9.52 -18.64 8.20
N TRP A 609 -10.40 -18.96 7.25
CA TRP A 609 -10.22 -18.50 5.88
C TRP A 609 -10.46 -16.99 5.72
N ILE A 610 -11.36 -16.41 6.52
CA ILE A 610 -11.52 -14.95 6.60
C ILE A 610 -10.25 -14.31 7.18
N HIS A 611 -9.66 -14.90 8.22
CA HIS A 611 -8.40 -14.44 8.78
C HIS A 611 -7.26 -14.48 7.76
N ASP A 612 -7.11 -15.59 7.03
CA ASP A 612 -6.10 -15.73 5.97
C ASP A 612 -6.30 -14.69 4.84
N PHE A 613 -7.55 -14.41 4.46
CA PHE A 613 -7.86 -13.32 3.53
C PHE A 613 -7.43 -11.96 4.10
N ALA A 614 -7.72 -11.69 5.37
CA ALA A 614 -7.32 -10.45 6.03
C ALA A 614 -5.81 -10.28 6.10
N CYS A 615 -5.06 -11.34 6.39
CA CYS A 615 -3.60 -11.31 6.38
C CYS A 615 -3.04 -11.03 4.98
N ALA A 616 -3.55 -11.69 3.93
CA ALA A 616 -3.14 -11.42 2.55
C ALA A 616 -3.50 -9.99 2.11
N TRP A 617 -4.68 -9.50 2.47
CA TRP A 617 -5.11 -8.13 2.19
C TRP A 617 -4.20 -7.11 2.88
N GLU A 618 -3.88 -7.30 4.15
CA GLU A 618 -3.02 -6.37 4.90
C GLU A 618 -1.63 -6.24 4.28
N ILE A 619 -1.07 -7.36 3.81
CA ILE A 619 0.23 -7.39 3.12
C ILE A 619 0.18 -6.66 1.77
N THR A 620 -0.89 -6.87 1.00
CA THR A 620 -0.97 -6.43 -0.41
C THR A 620 -1.62 -5.06 -0.63
N ARG A 621 -2.53 -4.61 0.25
CA ARG A 621 -3.44 -3.47 0.00
C ARG A 621 -2.75 -2.17 -0.41
N LYS A 622 -1.54 -1.91 0.10
CA LYS A 622 -0.77 -0.72 -0.25
C LYS A 622 -0.10 -0.82 -1.62
N SER A 623 0.43 -1.99 -1.95
CA SER A 623 1.00 -2.26 -3.27
C SER A 623 -0.09 -2.19 -4.35
N LEU A 624 -1.33 -2.55 -4.00
CA LEU A 624 -2.48 -2.51 -4.91
C LEU A 624 -2.94 -1.09 -5.28
N GLU A 625 -2.59 -0.06 -4.51
CA GLU A 625 -2.95 1.33 -4.82
C GLU A 625 -2.36 1.79 -6.17
N GLN A 626 -1.15 1.33 -6.48
CA GLN A 626 -0.43 1.67 -7.72
C GLN A 626 -0.49 0.53 -8.75
N TYR A 627 -1.10 -0.59 -8.39
CA TYR A 627 -1.19 -1.76 -9.24
C TYR A 627 -2.31 -1.60 -10.27
N GLY A 628 -1.93 -1.51 -11.54
CA GLY A 628 -2.88 -1.60 -12.64
C GLY A 628 -3.28 -3.04 -12.87
N CYS A 629 -4.47 -3.43 -12.41
CA CYS A 629 -5.00 -4.77 -12.56
C CYS A 629 -5.61 -4.98 -13.96
N PRO A 630 -5.11 -5.95 -14.76
CA PRO A 630 -5.70 -6.26 -16.05
C PRO A 630 -7.06 -6.96 -15.92
N THR A 631 -8.07 -6.40 -16.59
CA THR A 631 -9.41 -6.96 -16.69
C THR A 631 -9.86 -7.04 -18.15
N GLN A 632 -10.97 -7.73 -18.41
CA GLN A 632 -11.62 -7.75 -19.72
C GLN A 632 -12.06 -6.35 -20.22
N PHE A 633 -12.15 -5.36 -19.32
CA PHE A 633 -12.50 -3.98 -19.63
C PHE A 633 -11.28 -3.04 -19.71
N GLY A 634 -10.06 -3.60 -19.65
CA GLY A 634 -8.82 -2.84 -19.59
C GLY A 634 -8.20 -2.82 -18.20
N LEU A 635 -7.32 -1.84 -17.96
CA LEU A 635 -6.57 -1.72 -16.71
C LEU A 635 -7.40 -1.00 -15.65
N MET A 636 -7.65 -1.67 -14.53
CA MET A 636 -8.42 -1.15 -13.40
C MET A 636 -7.51 -0.93 -12.19
N PHE A 637 -7.75 0.13 -11.43
CA PHE A 637 -7.01 0.43 -10.20
C PHE A 637 -7.93 0.30 -9.00
N VAL A 638 -7.45 -0.30 -7.91
CA VAL A 638 -8.20 -0.39 -6.67
C VAL A 638 -8.30 1.02 -6.06
N PRO A 639 -9.52 1.55 -5.80
CA PRO A 639 -9.68 2.86 -5.18
C PRO A 639 -8.95 2.97 -3.83
N LYS A 640 -8.28 4.10 -3.59
CA LYS A 640 -7.54 4.39 -2.34
C LYS A 640 -8.36 4.17 -1.07
N VAL A 641 -9.67 4.43 -1.16
CA VAL A 641 -10.62 4.23 -0.06
C VAL A 641 -10.59 2.78 0.44
N PHE A 642 -10.53 1.80 -0.46
CA PHE A 642 -10.42 0.40 -0.07
C PHE A 642 -9.01 0.06 0.43
N CYS A 643 -7.96 0.53 -0.26
CA CYS A 643 -6.57 0.24 0.14
C CYS A 643 -6.22 0.74 1.55
N ASN A 644 -6.90 1.79 2.04
CA ASN A 644 -6.72 2.33 3.38
C ASN A 644 -7.53 1.62 4.47
N GLN A 645 -8.43 0.69 4.11
CA GLN A 645 -9.26 -0.04 5.06
C GLN A 645 -8.63 -1.38 5.44
N THR A 646 -8.64 -1.67 6.74
CA THR A 646 -8.31 -2.99 7.30
C THR A 646 -9.56 -3.84 7.40
N ILE A 647 -9.39 -5.17 7.38
CA ILE A 647 -10.53 -6.09 7.50
C ILE A 647 -10.88 -6.29 8.97
N HIS A 648 -12.14 -6.00 9.31
CA HIS A 648 -12.71 -6.14 10.64
C HIS A 648 -14.14 -6.68 10.55
N ASP A 649 -14.81 -6.86 11.68
CA ASP A 649 -16.13 -7.51 11.73
C ASP A 649 -17.25 -6.76 10.98
N GLU A 650 -17.11 -5.44 10.78
CA GLU A 650 -18.04 -4.61 9.98
C GLU A 650 -17.69 -4.51 8.48
N THR A 651 -16.65 -5.21 8.02
CA THR A 651 -16.27 -5.21 6.59
C THR A 651 -17.37 -5.88 5.76
N PRO A 652 -17.76 -5.31 4.61
CA PRO A 652 -18.83 -5.88 3.77
C PRO A 652 -18.41 -7.17 3.05
N LEU A 653 -19.36 -8.08 2.82
CA LEU A 653 -19.17 -9.31 2.04
C LEU A 653 -18.67 -9.02 0.61
N ALA A 654 -19.11 -7.92 0.00
CA ALA A 654 -18.73 -7.54 -1.36
C ALA A 654 -17.20 -7.49 -1.59
N LEU A 655 -16.40 -7.20 -0.56
CA LEU A 655 -14.94 -7.15 -0.67
C LEU A 655 -14.30 -8.52 -0.90
N PHE A 656 -14.94 -9.60 -0.43
CA PHE A 656 -14.46 -10.98 -0.54
C PHE A 656 -14.88 -11.66 -1.85
N LEU A 657 -15.86 -11.10 -2.56
CA LEU A 657 -16.44 -11.65 -3.78
C LEU A 657 -15.66 -11.14 -5.01
N PRO A 658 -15.02 -12.02 -5.80
CA PRO A 658 -14.24 -11.59 -6.96
C PRO A 658 -15.14 -10.98 -8.04
N SER A 659 -14.85 -9.73 -8.41
CA SER A 659 -15.51 -9.01 -9.51
C SER A 659 -14.53 -8.01 -10.14
N THR A 660 -14.71 -7.66 -11.40
CA THR A 660 -13.92 -6.61 -12.08
C THR A 660 -14.41 -5.19 -11.80
N SER A 661 -15.37 -4.99 -10.88
CA SER A 661 -15.95 -3.70 -10.54
C SER A 661 -16.28 -3.59 -9.04
N GLY A 662 -16.45 -2.36 -8.55
CA GLY A 662 -16.82 -2.06 -7.16
C GLY A 662 -15.85 -2.65 -6.13
N ALA A 663 -16.35 -2.96 -4.92
CA ALA A 663 -15.56 -3.52 -3.83
C ALA A 663 -14.96 -4.90 -4.16
N GLY A 664 -15.58 -5.67 -5.06
CA GLY A 664 -15.10 -6.99 -5.48
C GLY A 664 -13.77 -6.95 -6.24
N LEU A 665 -13.41 -5.78 -6.80
CA LEU A 665 -12.11 -5.54 -7.43
C LEU A 665 -10.95 -5.75 -6.46
N CYS A 666 -11.15 -5.53 -5.16
CA CYS A 666 -10.12 -5.75 -4.13
C CYS A 666 -9.63 -7.19 -4.14
N SER A 667 -10.55 -8.15 -4.08
CA SER A 667 -10.21 -9.57 -4.05
C SER A 667 -9.66 -10.06 -5.39
N TYR A 668 -10.19 -9.57 -6.51
CA TYR A 668 -9.71 -9.91 -7.85
C TYR A 668 -8.28 -9.40 -8.08
N ALA A 669 -8.03 -8.11 -7.80
CA ALA A 669 -6.73 -7.48 -8.01
C ALA A 669 -5.65 -8.06 -7.08
N MET A 670 -6.00 -8.38 -5.83
CA MET A 670 -5.09 -9.06 -4.90
C MET A 670 -4.61 -10.40 -5.45
N LEU A 671 -5.53 -11.25 -5.96
CA LEU A 671 -5.16 -12.55 -6.53
C LEU A 671 -4.31 -12.40 -7.80
N ASP A 672 -4.69 -11.50 -8.71
CA ASP A 672 -3.94 -11.27 -9.95
C ASP A 672 -2.52 -10.76 -9.65
N CYS A 673 -2.39 -9.80 -8.73
CA CYS A 673 -1.10 -9.27 -8.29
C CYS A 673 -0.19 -10.37 -7.73
N LEU A 674 -0.71 -11.18 -6.79
CA LEU A 674 0.06 -12.25 -6.16
C LEU A 674 0.47 -13.35 -7.15
N PHE A 675 -0.43 -13.75 -8.06
CA PHE A 675 -0.11 -14.73 -9.08
C PHE A 675 0.96 -14.24 -10.06
N ARG A 676 0.90 -12.97 -10.46
CA ARG A 676 1.96 -12.37 -11.30
C ARG A 676 3.27 -12.31 -10.55
N LYS A 677 3.27 -11.90 -9.28
CA LYS A 677 4.49 -11.86 -8.45
C LYS A 677 5.18 -13.21 -8.32
N GLN A 678 4.42 -14.30 -8.14
CA GLN A 678 4.99 -15.64 -8.19
C GLN A 678 5.61 -15.95 -9.56
N ASN A 679 4.88 -15.70 -10.64
CA ASN A 679 5.36 -15.98 -11.99
C ASN A 679 6.63 -15.19 -12.34
N ASP A 680 6.68 -13.90 -11.99
CA ASP A 680 7.83 -13.03 -12.21
C ASP A 680 9.05 -13.54 -11.43
N PHE A 681 8.84 -13.95 -10.18
CA PHE A 681 9.89 -14.54 -9.37
C PHE A 681 10.43 -15.86 -9.96
N LEU A 682 9.53 -16.77 -10.37
CA LEU A 682 9.90 -18.05 -10.98
C LEU A 682 10.60 -17.88 -12.34
N HIS A 683 10.21 -16.88 -13.12
CA HIS A 683 10.85 -16.53 -14.38
C HIS A 683 12.28 -15.99 -14.15
N ASN A 684 12.45 -15.07 -13.22
CA ASN A 684 13.76 -14.55 -12.83
C ASN A 684 14.70 -15.65 -12.31
N PHE A 685 14.15 -16.60 -11.55
CA PHE A 685 14.86 -17.79 -11.10
C PHE A 685 15.30 -18.69 -12.27
N ALA A 686 14.42 -18.95 -13.25
CA ALA A 686 14.70 -19.78 -14.42
C ALA A 686 15.83 -19.19 -15.27
N LEU A 687 15.73 -17.88 -15.58
CA LEU A 687 16.74 -17.13 -16.34
C LEU A 687 18.15 -17.25 -15.74
N LYS A 688 18.26 -17.18 -14.41
CA LYS A 688 19.55 -17.23 -13.70
C LYS A 688 20.08 -18.64 -13.51
N SER A 689 19.19 -19.62 -13.37
CA SER A 689 19.56 -21.03 -13.20
C SER A 689 19.89 -21.72 -14.52
N GLY A 690 19.76 -21.03 -15.66
CA GLY A 690 19.94 -21.61 -17.00
C GLY A 690 18.87 -22.65 -17.38
N LYS A 691 17.75 -22.70 -16.63
CA LYS A 691 16.59 -23.55 -16.94
C LYS A 691 15.68 -22.80 -17.91
N GLN A 692 15.14 -23.48 -18.92
CA GLN A 692 14.14 -22.86 -19.79
C GLN A 692 12.79 -22.80 -19.05
N ASP A 693 11.99 -21.75 -19.30
CA ASP A 693 10.62 -21.62 -18.73
C ASP A 693 9.74 -22.86 -19.02
N ILE A 694 10.09 -23.63 -20.05
CA ILE A 694 9.39 -24.83 -20.54
C ILE A 694 9.46 -26.00 -19.53
N ASP A 695 10.40 -25.98 -18.58
CA ASP A 695 10.56 -27.03 -17.58
C ASP A 695 9.58 -26.90 -16.38
N GLN A 696 8.83 -25.79 -16.29
CA GLN A 696 7.89 -25.54 -15.19
C GLN A 696 6.48 -26.03 -15.53
N SER A 697 5.88 -26.78 -14.60
CA SER A 697 4.48 -27.19 -14.72
C SER A 697 3.54 -25.97 -14.72
N ILE A 698 2.56 -25.95 -15.61
CA ILE A 698 1.56 -24.87 -15.71
C ILE A 698 0.28 -25.30 -14.99
N VAL A 699 -0.26 -24.43 -14.13
CA VAL A 699 -1.51 -24.68 -13.41
C VAL A 699 -2.50 -23.55 -13.60
N LYS A 700 -3.79 -23.90 -13.76
CA LYS A 700 -4.88 -22.91 -13.81
C LYS A 700 -5.05 -22.20 -12.46
N PRO A 701 -5.39 -20.90 -12.43
CA PRO A 701 -5.62 -20.15 -11.19
C PRO A 701 -6.57 -20.85 -10.20
N MET A 702 -7.67 -21.40 -10.71
CA MET A 702 -8.67 -22.12 -9.89
C MET A 702 -8.21 -23.51 -9.44
N SER A 703 -7.08 -24.03 -9.91
CA SER A 703 -6.54 -25.34 -9.51
C SER A 703 -5.32 -25.23 -8.59
N VAL A 704 -4.97 -24.00 -8.18
CA VAL A 704 -3.83 -23.72 -7.32
C VAL A 704 -3.99 -24.37 -5.94
N THR A 705 -2.90 -24.93 -5.41
CA THR A 705 -2.78 -25.51 -4.08
C THR A 705 -1.46 -25.06 -3.45
N SER A 706 -1.25 -25.30 -2.16
CA SER A 706 0.02 -24.98 -1.49
C SER A 706 1.25 -25.64 -2.13
N ALA A 707 1.09 -26.76 -2.83
CA ALA A 707 2.19 -27.42 -3.54
C ALA A 707 2.69 -26.59 -4.74
N HIS A 708 1.78 -25.91 -5.43
CA HIS A 708 2.07 -25.09 -6.60
C HIS A 708 2.69 -23.73 -6.25
N LEU A 709 2.51 -23.26 -5.02
CA LEU A 709 2.88 -21.92 -4.58
C LEU A 709 4.20 -21.89 -3.79
N ILE A 710 4.92 -20.78 -3.88
CA ILE A 710 6.02 -20.45 -2.96
C ILE A 710 5.38 -20.14 -1.60
N SER A 711 5.42 -21.10 -0.68
CA SER A 711 4.70 -21.03 0.60
C SER A 711 5.66 -21.32 1.74
N TYR A 712 5.80 -20.38 2.67
CA TYR A 712 6.69 -20.46 3.82
C TYR A 712 6.19 -19.60 5.00
N ASP A 713 6.69 -19.88 6.18
CA ASP A 713 6.55 -19.08 7.40
C ASP A 713 7.91 -18.56 7.90
N HIS A 714 7.94 -17.31 8.36
CA HIS A 714 9.19 -16.69 8.83
C HIS A 714 9.76 -17.41 10.06
N GLU A 715 8.93 -17.75 11.03
CA GLU A 715 9.37 -18.33 12.31
C GLU A 715 9.55 -19.84 12.22
N GLN A 716 8.66 -20.55 11.53
CA GLN A 716 8.67 -22.01 11.46
C GLN A 716 9.61 -22.55 10.37
N ASP A 717 9.80 -21.81 9.27
CA ASP A 717 10.52 -22.32 8.10
C ASP A 717 11.83 -21.56 7.83
N LEU A 718 11.76 -20.23 7.70
CA LEU A 718 12.90 -19.42 7.26
C LEU A 718 13.93 -19.20 8.37
N MET A 719 13.50 -18.85 9.58
CA MET A 719 14.41 -18.59 10.70
C MET A 719 15.24 -19.83 11.09
N PRO A 720 14.69 -21.05 11.19
CA PRO A 720 15.48 -22.26 11.40
C PRO A 720 16.50 -22.52 10.27
N LEU A 721 16.15 -22.20 9.01
CA LEU A 721 17.08 -22.30 7.89
C LEU A 721 18.25 -21.32 8.05
N VAL A 722 17.99 -20.07 8.45
CA VAL A 722 19.04 -19.08 8.71
C VAL A 722 19.94 -19.53 9.86
N LEU A 723 19.37 -19.98 10.98
CA LEU A 723 20.12 -20.45 12.14
C LEU A 723 21.01 -21.67 11.82
N ALA A 724 20.53 -22.59 10.98
CA ALA A 724 21.29 -23.77 10.57
C ALA A 724 22.50 -23.45 9.68
N ASN A 725 22.49 -22.30 9.00
CA ASN A 725 23.57 -21.83 8.11
C ASN A 725 24.32 -20.62 8.70
N CYS A 726 24.23 -20.44 10.02
CA CYS A 726 24.91 -19.38 10.75
C CYS A 726 25.97 -19.99 11.67
N GLN A 727 27.20 -19.51 11.57
CA GLN A 727 28.30 -19.94 12.43
C GLN A 727 28.84 -18.77 13.25
N TYR A 728 29.33 -19.08 14.44
CA TYR A 728 30.12 -18.14 15.24
C TYR A 728 31.60 -18.41 14.94
N SER A 729 32.28 -17.49 14.26
CA SER A 729 33.73 -17.59 14.12
C SER A 729 34.38 -17.17 15.44
N VAL A 730 35.28 -18.02 15.93
CA VAL A 730 36.04 -17.80 17.17
C VAL A 730 37.48 -17.53 16.78
N GLU A 731 37.77 -16.32 16.32
CA GLU A 731 39.14 -15.90 16.08
C GLU A 731 39.80 -15.51 17.41
N MET A 732 41.02 -16.04 17.63
CA MET A 732 41.80 -15.75 18.84
C MET A 732 42.04 -14.24 18.97
N GLY A 733 41.46 -13.63 20.01
CA GLY A 733 41.65 -12.21 20.34
C GLY A 733 40.64 -11.23 19.74
N VAL A 734 39.77 -11.65 18.81
CA VAL A 734 38.82 -10.77 18.11
C VAL A 734 37.38 -10.91 18.64
N GLY A 735 37.04 -12.06 19.22
CA GLY A 735 35.69 -12.34 19.76
C GLY A 735 34.86 -13.23 18.83
N THR A 736 33.58 -13.42 19.16
CA THR A 736 32.65 -14.23 18.36
C THR A 736 31.99 -13.37 17.29
N LYS A 737 32.35 -13.54 16.01
CA LYS A 737 31.68 -12.88 14.88
C LYS A 737 30.64 -13.82 14.28
N ILE A 738 29.50 -13.26 13.84
CA ILE A 738 28.45 -14.01 13.15
C ILE A 738 28.82 -14.09 11.67
N GLU A 739 28.89 -15.30 11.13
CA GLU A 739 29.15 -15.56 9.73
C GLU A 739 28.02 -16.40 9.13
N TYR A 740 27.43 -15.89 8.04
CA TYR A 740 26.38 -16.58 7.30
C TYR A 740 26.97 -17.31 6.09
N ASP A 741 26.64 -18.58 5.94
CA ASP A 741 26.83 -19.34 4.71
C ASP A 741 25.71 -19.00 3.72
N PHE A 742 25.85 -17.87 3.02
CA PHE A 742 24.87 -17.40 2.04
C PHE A 742 24.64 -18.41 0.91
N ALA A 743 25.67 -19.15 0.51
CA ALA A 743 25.54 -20.20 -0.50
C ALA A 743 24.70 -21.36 0.02
N GLY A 744 24.89 -21.76 1.29
CA GLY A 744 24.06 -22.76 1.98
C GLY A 744 22.61 -22.32 2.12
N ILE A 745 22.39 -21.07 2.51
CA ILE A 745 21.05 -20.46 2.66
C ILE A 745 20.31 -20.46 1.32
N GLU A 746 20.92 -19.89 0.28
CA GLU A 746 20.32 -19.81 -1.05
C GLU A 746 19.98 -21.21 -1.60
N ARG A 747 20.89 -22.18 -1.45
CA ARG A 747 20.67 -23.56 -1.89
C ARG A 747 19.49 -24.23 -1.17
N GLN A 748 19.42 -24.11 0.16
CA GLN A 748 18.32 -24.70 0.94
C GLN A 748 16.98 -23.99 0.66
N LEU A 749 17.02 -22.68 0.44
CA LEU A 749 15.84 -21.91 0.09
C LEU A 749 15.29 -22.35 -1.27
N ILE A 750 16.17 -22.51 -2.27
CA ILE A 750 15.80 -23.02 -3.59
C ILE A 750 15.19 -24.42 -3.48
N ASP A 751 15.87 -25.34 -2.79
CA ASP A 751 15.44 -26.73 -2.67
C ASP A 751 14.08 -26.88 -1.98
N ARG A 752 13.84 -26.12 -0.90
CA ARG A 752 12.62 -26.25 -0.09
C ARG A 752 11.42 -25.47 -0.63
N PHE A 753 11.62 -24.26 -1.16
CA PHE A 753 10.51 -23.33 -1.43
C PHE A 753 10.32 -22.98 -2.90
N ILE A 754 11.33 -23.13 -3.75
CA ILE A 754 11.30 -22.69 -5.15
C ILE A 754 11.26 -23.86 -6.13
N CYS A 755 12.02 -24.92 -5.87
CA CYS A 755 12.04 -26.10 -6.73
C CYS A 755 10.65 -26.71 -6.85
N SER A 756 10.32 -27.14 -8.07
CA SER A 756 9.06 -27.83 -8.42
C SER A 756 7.79 -27.00 -8.24
N LYS A 757 7.88 -25.67 -8.06
CA LYS A 757 6.72 -24.78 -8.09
C LYS A 757 6.21 -24.59 -9.52
N SER A 758 4.92 -24.31 -9.62
CA SER A 758 4.21 -24.22 -10.89
C SER A 758 4.06 -22.77 -11.32
N ARG A 759 4.19 -22.54 -12.63
CA ARG A 759 3.78 -21.28 -13.24
C ARG A 759 2.26 -21.26 -13.31
N ILE A 760 1.66 -20.14 -12.95
CA ILE A 760 0.21 -19.97 -12.98
C ILE A 760 -0.17 -19.48 -14.37
N GLU A 761 -1.14 -20.14 -15.00
CA GLU A 761 -1.67 -19.76 -16.31
C GLU A 761 -2.40 -18.42 -16.18
N LEU A 762 -1.73 -17.36 -16.64
CA LEU A 762 -2.29 -16.01 -16.74
C LEU A 762 -2.27 -15.62 -18.22
N THR A 763 -3.44 -15.34 -18.78
CA THR A 763 -3.59 -14.73 -20.10
C THR A 763 -3.49 -13.21 -19.96
N CYS A 764 -4.13 -12.44 -20.83
CA CYS A 764 -4.17 -10.98 -20.73
C CYS A 764 -4.82 -10.48 -19.42
N PHE A 765 -5.71 -11.28 -18.80
CA PHE A 765 -6.39 -10.99 -17.54
C PHE A 765 -6.56 -12.27 -16.69
N LEU A 766 -6.97 -12.13 -15.44
CA LEU A 766 -7.15 -13.25 -14.53
C LEU A 766 -8.47 -13.99 -14.78
N GLU A 767 -8.37 -15.24 -15.22
CA GLU A 767 -9.51 -16.13 -15.45
C GLU A 767 -9.88 -16.91 -14.17
N ILE A 768 -10.78 -16.32 -13.37
CA ILE A 768 -11.40 -16.94 -12.19
C ILE A 768 -12.92 -16.80 -12.23
N ASP A 769 -13.63 -17.62 -11.45
CA ASP A 769 -15.07 -17.51 -11.29
C ASP A 769 -15.41 -16.16 -10.65
N GLN A 770 -16.15 -15.30 -11.36
CA GLN A 770 -16.56 -13.98 -10.88
C GLN A 770 -18.00 -14.01 -10.32
N MET A 771 -18.25 -13.12 -9.36
CA MET A 771 -19.60 -12.88 -8.84
C MET A 771 -20.47 -12.25 -9.91
N VAL A 772 -21.64 -12.86 -10.14
CA VAL A 772 -22.70 -12.33 -10.98
C VAL A 772 -23.89 -12.00 -10.09
N TYR A 773 -24.29 -10.73 -10.07
CA TYR A 773 -25.40 -10.25 -9.24
C TYR A 773 -26.76 -10.53 -9.89
N ARG A 774 -27.83 -10.55 -9.09
CA ARG A 774 -29.19 -10.82 -9.57
C ARG A 774 -29.66 -9.77 -10.58
N SER A 775 -29.40 -8.48 -10.33
CA SER A 775 -29.68 -7.37 -11.26
C SER A 775 -28.99 -7.49 -12.62
N GLU A 776 -27.88 -8.22 -12.71
CA GLU A 776 -27.10 -8.40 -13.94
C GLU A 776 -27.65 -9.53 -14.84
N VAL A 777 -28.61 -10.33 -14.34
CA VAL A 777 -29.28 -11.39 -15.12
C VAL A 777 -30.44 -10.80 -15.92
N THR A 778 -30.17 -10.36 -17.15
CA THR A 778 -31.17 -9.76 -18.04
C THR A 778 -31.90 -10.80 -18.90
N THR A 779 -33.12 -10.50 -19.35
CA THR A 779 -33.82 -11.32 -20.36
C THR A 779 -32.96 -11.51 -21.61
N HIS A 780 -32.23 -10.47 -22.00
CA HIS A 780 -31.27 -10.54 -23.10
C HIS A 780 -30.18 -11.59 -22.86
N SER A 781 -29.59 -11.67 -21.66
CA SER A 781 -28.57 -12.69 -21.36
C SER A 781 -29.16 -14.10 -21.35
N VAL A 782 -30.37 -14.29 -20.82
CA VAL A 782 -31.08 -15.57 -20.85
C VAL A 782 -31.36 -16.05 -22.28
N LEU A 783 -31.83 -15.16 -23.15
CA LEU A 783 -32.09 -15.50 -24.55
C LEU A 783 -30.79 -15.71 -25.34
N LYS A 784 -29.70 -15.02 -24.98
CA LYS A 784 -28.38 -15.25 -25.56
C LYS A 784 -27.85 -16.65 -25.20
N GLU A 785 -27.90 -17.03 -23.92
CA GLU A 785 -27.55 -18.39 -23.46
C GLU A 785 -28.38 -19.46 -24.21
N LEU A 786 -29.68 -19.21 -24.42
CA LEU A 786 -30.52 -20.10 -25.22
C LEU A 786 -30.04 -20.21 -26.66
N SER A 787 -29.74 -19.09 -27.33
CA SER A 787 -29.25 -19.08 -28.72
C SER A 787 -27.89 -19.76 -28.90
N GLU A 788 -27.02 -19.70 -27.88
CA GLU A 788 -25.74 -20.42 -27.87
C GLU A 788 -25.91 -21.93 -27.75
N LYS A 789 -27.00 -22.40 -27.12
CA LYS A 789 -27.31 -23.83 -26.97
C LYS A 789 -28.15 -24.40 -28.12
N ILE A 790 -29.08 -23.61 -28.66
CA ILE A 790 -30.03 -24.02 -29.69
C ILE A 790 -30.16 -22.88 -30.73
N PRO A 791 -29.73 -23.10 -31.99
CA PRO A 791 -29.95 -22.13 -33.06
C PRO A 791 -31.40 -21.68 -33.13
N GLN A 792 -31.63 -20.36 -33.07
CA GLN A 792 -32.98 -19.78 -33.09
C GLN A 792 -33.32 -19.29 -34.50
N VAL A 793 -34.58 -19.47 -34.91
CA VAL A 793 -35.11 -19.10 -36.24
C VAL A 793 -36.43 -18.35 -36.08
N HIS A 794 -36.67 -17.36 -36.95
CA HIS A 794 -37.91 -16.60 -36.96
C HIS A 794 -39.10 -17.42 -37.47
N LEU A 795 -40.26 -17.24 -36.82
CA LEU A 795 -41.52 -17.78 -37.31
C LEU A 795 -41.96 -17.06 -38.59
N LEU A 796 -42.46 -17.83 -39.56
CA LEU A 796 -43.05 -17.30 -40.80
C LEU A 796 -44.20 -16.34 -40.49
N GLY A 797 -44.32 -15.24 -41.27
CA GLY A 797 -45.34 -14.21 -41.07
C GLY A 797 -46.77 -14.76 -41.02
N SER A 798 -47.11 -15.71 -41.90
CA SER A 798 -48.43 -16.36 -41.91
C SER A 798 -48.73 -17.15 -40.63
N VAL A 799 -47.72 -17.80 -40.05
CA VAL A 799 -47.83 -18.53 -38.78
C VAL A 799 -48.00 -17.54 -37.62
N ARG A 800 -47.24 -16.45 -37.60
CA ARG A 800 -47.34 -15.37 -36.60
C ARG A 800 -48.76 -14.79 -36.56
N THR A 801 -49.30 -14.41 -37.71
CA THR A 801 -50.67 -13.86 -37.82
C THR A 801 -51.71 -14.83 -37.30
N GLN A 802 -51.64 -16.11 -37.69
CA GLN A 802 -52.60 -17.11 -37.25
C GLN A 802 -52.52 -17.38 -35.74
N ILE A 803 -51.32 -17.40 -35.13
CA ILE A 803 -51.16 -17.53 -33.68
C ILE A 803 -51.81 -16.33 -32.95
N CYS A 804 -51.58 -15.10 -33.42
CA CYS A 804 -52.20 -13.91 -32.85
C CYS A 804 -53.74 -13.92 -33.01
N GLU A 805 -54.27 -14.45 -34.11
CA GLU A 805 -55.71 -14.57 -34.33
C GLU A 805 -56.38 -15.61 -33.44
N GLU A 806 -55.68 -16.67 -33.06
CA GLU A 806 -56.15 -17.68 -32.09
C GLU A 806 -56.09 -17.15 -30.65
N LEU A 807 -55.06 -16.37 -30.31
CA LEU A 807 -54.83 -15.84 -28.95
C LEU A 807 -55.32 -14.40 -28.78
N ARG A 808 -56.65 -14.24 -28.73
CA ARG A 808 -57.31 -12.92 -28.57
C ARG A 808 -57.59 -12.51 -27.13
N ARG A 809 -57.46 -13.43 -26.17
CA ARG A 809 -57.70 -13.17 -24.75
C ARG A 809 -56.38 -13.08 -23.99
N GLN A 810 -56.23 -12.03 -23.20
CA GLN A 810 -55.00 -11.79 -22.43
C GLN A 810 -54.63 -12.93 -21.46
N PRO A 811 -55.57 -13.56 -20.71
CA PRO A 811 -55.23 -14.70 -19.84
C PRO A 811 -54.61 -15.88 -20.60
N ASP A 812 -55.08 -16.13 -21.83
CA ASP A 812 -54.60 -17.25 -22.65
C ASP A 812 -53.17 -16.98 -23.14
N VAL A 813 -52.87 -15.73 -23.49
CA VAL A 813 -51.51 -15.30 -23.84
C VAL A 813 -50.57 -15.40 -22.63
N CYS A 814 -50.99 -14.91 -21.45
CA CYS A 814 -50.15 -14.93 -20.25
C CYS A 814 -49.84 -16.37 -19.81
N ARG A 815 -50.84 -17.27 -19.80
CA ARG A 815 -50.61 -18.68 -19.47
C ARG A 815 -49.64 -19.37 -20.43
N SER A 816 -49.72 -19.05 -21.72
CA SER A 816 -48.81 -19.60 -22.73
C SER A 816 -47.39 -19.03 -22.57
N LEU A 817 -47.26 -17.76 -22.15
CA LEU A 817 -45.98 -17.14 -21.82
C LEU A 817 -45.34 -17.75 -20.57
N ASP A 818 -46.08 -17.93 -19.48
CA ASP A 818 -45.56 -18.49 -18.22
C ASP A 818 -44.97 -19.89 -18.45
N ASN A 819 -45.68 -20.73 -19.22
CA ASN A 819 -45.20 -22.06 -19.61
C ASN A 819 -43.94 -21.99 -20.48
N LEU A 820 -43.85 -20.98 -21.34
CA LEU A 820 -42.69 -20.76 -22.21
C LEU A 820 -41.48 -20.24 -21.43
N ASP A 821 -41.68 -19.39 -20.43
CA ASP A 821 -40.63 -18.92 -19.52
C ASP A 821 -40.03 -20.09 -18.73
N ILE A 822 -40.88 -21.00 -18.24
CA ILE A 822 -40.43 -22.26 -17.64
C ILE A 822 -39.60 -23.04 -18.66
N ALA A 823 -40.11 -23.24 -19.88
CA ALA A 823 -39.38 -23.98 -20.91
C ALA A 823 -38.02 -23.37 -21.24
N ILE A 824 -37.93 -22.05 -21.42
CA ILE A 824 -36.68 -21.31 -21.67
C ILE A 824 -35.70 -21.50 -20.51
N SER A 825 -36.18 -21.49 -19.27
CA SER A 825 -35.32 -21.68 -18.08
C SER A 825 -34.63 -23.04 -18.04
N PHE A 826 -35.25 -24.09 -18.60
CA PHE A 826 -34.63 -25.40 -18.76
C PHE A 826 -33.74 -25.44 -20.01
N LEU A 827 -34.24 -24.98 -21.15
CA LEU A 827 -33.55 -25.05 -22.44
C LEU A 827 -32.23 -24.28 -22.45
N LYS A 828 -32.12 -23.15 -21.73
CA LYS A 828 -30.86 -22.40 -21.61
C LYS A 828 -29.76 -23.20 -20.91
N THR A 829 -30.12 -24.13 -20.03
CA THR A 829 -29.16 -24.97 -19.29
C THR A 829 -28.94 -26.31 -19.96
N SER A 830 -30.00 -26.99 -20.39
CA SER A 830 -29.92 -28.35 -20.95
C SER A 830 -29.65 -28.39 -22.46
N GLY A 831 -29.94 -27.31 -23.19
CA GLY A 831 -30.06 -27.35 -24.65
C GLY A 831 -31.19 -28.27 -25.12
N GLY A 832 -31.18 -28.62 -26.41
CA GLY A 832 -32.17 -29.48 -27.04
C GLY A 832 -31.96 -29.62 -28.56
N ASN A 833 -32.67 -30.55 -29.19
CA ASN A 833 -32.63 -30.70 -30.64
C ASN A 833 -33.46 -29.57 -31.30
N PRO A 834 -32.89 -28.72 -32.18
CA PRO A 834 -33.58 -27.56 -32.75
C PRO A 834 -34.93 -27.89 -33.41
N THR A 835 -35.04 -29.06 -34.06
CA THR A 835 -36.25 -29.49 -34.78
C THR A 835 -37.24 -30.26 -33.93
N GLU A 836 -36.95 -30.47 -32.64
CA GLU A 836 -37.91 -31.07 -31.71
C GLU A 836 -39.11 -30.12 -31.54
N ARG A 837 -40.32 -30.67 -31.60
CA ARG A 837 -41.54 -29.88 -31.38
C ARG A 837 -41.57 -29.30 -29.98
N LEU A 838 -41.79 -27.99 -29.90
CA LEU A 838 -41.81 -27.27 -28.63
C LEU A 838 -42.94 -27.76 -27.72
N ASP A 839 -44.11 -28.06 -28.30
CA ASP A 839 -45.25 -28.63 -27.57
C ASP A 839 -44.91 -30.00 -26.96
N THR A 840 -44.25 -30.88 -27.73
CA THR A 840 -43.80 -32.20 -27.24
C THR A 840 -42.82 -32.03 -26.07
N PHE A 841 -41.88 -31.09 -26.17
CA PHE A 841 -40.95 -30.81 -25.08
C PHE A 841 -41.68 -30.36 -23.81
N MET A 842 -42.58 -29.38 -23.91
CA MET A 842 -43.29 -28.82 -22.76
C MET A 842 -44.28 -29.81 -22.13
N THR A 843 -45.03 -30.56 -22.95
CA THR A 843 -46.05 -31.50 -22.45
C THR A 843 -45.45 -32.83 -22.00
N ASN A 844 -44.51 -33.41 -22.75
CA ASN A 844 -44.01 -34.75 -22.46
C ASN A 844 -42.82 -34.75 -21.51
N LYS A 845 -41.90 -33.78 -21.64
CA LYS A 845 -40.70 -33.70 -20.80
C LYS A 845 -40.92 -32.84 -19.55
N LEU A 846 -41.49 -31.64 -19.71
CA LEU A 846 -41.76 -30.76 -18.56
C LEU A 846 -43.10 -31.03 -17.86
N LYS A 847 -43.94 -31.92 -18.42
CA LYS A 847 -45.25 -32.29 -17.85
C LYS A 847 -46.17 -31.09 -17.59
N LEU A 848 -46.11 -30.07 -18.46
CA LEU A 848 -46.97 -28.89 -18.38
C LEU A 848 -48.35 -29.20 -18.98
N GLU A 849 -49.40 -29.02 -18.19
CA GLU A 849 -50.79 -29.18 -18.64
C GLU A 849 -51.25 -27.99 -19.47
N ASN A 850 -51.81 -28.24 -20.66
CA ASN A 850 -52.20 -27.21 -21.63
C ASN A 850 -51.04 -26.24 -21.93
N ALA A 851 -49.86 -26.80 -22.24
CA ALA A 851 -48.61 -26.06 -22.41
C ALA A 851 -48.73 -24.85 -23.36
N MET A 852 -49.40 -25.02 -24.50
CA MET A 852 -49.68 -23.95 -25.48
C MET A 852 -51.15 -23.95 -25.88
N LEU A 853 -51.81 -22.80 -25.73
CA LEU A 853 -53.24 -22.68 -26.01
C LEU A 853 -53.55 -22.47 -27.51
N SER A 854 -52.62 -21.89 -28.27
CA SER A 854 -52.74 -21.81 -29.74
C SER A 854 -52.53 -23.18 -30.36
N GLN A 855 -53.48 -23.61 -31.20
CA GLN A 855 -53.35 -24.84 -31.98
C GLN A 855 -52.25 -24.69 -33.03
N LYS A 856 -52.15 -23.52 -33.68
CA LYS A 856 -51.12 -23.26 -34.66
C LYS A 856 -49.71 -23.30 -34.06
N ALA A 857 -49.52 -22.72 -32.87
CA ALA A 857 -48.24 -22.77 -32.17
C ALA A 857 -47.81 -24.22 -31.88
N ARG A 858 -48.75 -25.08 -31.43
CA ARG A 858 -48.45 -26.50 -31.16
C ARG A 858 -48.02 -27.29 -32.39
N GLN A 859 -48.59 -26.96 -33.55
CA GLN A 859 -48.33 -27.69 -34.79
C GLN A 859 -47.06 -27.21 -35.52
N SER A 860 -46.73 -25.92 -35.40
CA SER A 860 -45.71 -25.27 -36.23
C SER A 860 -44.47 -24.80 -35.47
N CYS A 861 -44.48 -24.75 -34.13
CA CYS A 861 -43.32 -24.33 -33.34
C CYS A 861 -42.43 -25.51 -32.92
N GLU A 862 -41.12 -25.29 -33.03
CA GLU A 862 -40.04 -26.21 -32.68
C GLU A 862 -39.10 -25.49 -31.71
N LEU A 863 -38.12 -26.18 -31.11
CA LEU A 863 -37.21 -25.56 -30.15
C LEU A 863 -36.41 -24.40 -30.75
N GLN A 864 -36.11 -24.44 -32.05
CA GLN A 864 -35.53 -23.31 -32.78
C GLN A 864 -36.45 -22.08 -32.87
N HIS A 865 -37.76 -22.24 -32.71
CA HIS A 865 -38.73 -21.14 -32.78
C HIS A 865 -39.02 -20.50 -31.41
N THR A 866 -38.39 -20.96 -30.33
CA THR A 866 -38.72 -20.60 -28.95
C THR A 866 -38.60 -19.09 -28.69
N ARG A 867 -37.47 -18.47 -29.07
CA ARG A 867 -37.26 -17.02 -28.96
C ARG A 867 -38.30 -16.24 -29.77
N SER A 868 -38.53 -16.65 -31.02
CA SER A 868 -39.46 -15.95 -31.91
C SER A 868 -40.91 -16.02 -31.42
N LEU A 869 -41.32 -17.16 -30.86
CA LEU A 869 -42.65 -17.34 -30.26
C LEU A 869 -42.81 -16.50 -29.00
N TRP A 870 -41.78 -16.47 -28.14
CA TRP A 870 -41.80 -15.71 -26.89
C TRP A 870 -41.99 -14.21 -27.15
N LEU A 871 -41.19 -13.64 -28.07
CA LEU A 871 -41.33 -12.24 -28.48
C LEU A 871 -42.71 -11.94 -29.09
N LEU A 872 -43.23 -12.84 -29.92
CA LEU A 872 -44.56 -12.69 -30.52
C LEU A 872 -45.68 -12.65 -29.46
N LEU A 873 -45.61 -13.55 -28.47
CA LEU A 873 -46.61 -13.60 -27.40
C LEU A 873 -46.56 -12.37 -26.50
N LEU A 874 -45.37 -11.84 -26.20
CA LEU A 874 -45.23 -10.58 -25.45
C LEU A 874 -45.75 -9.37 -26.23
N LEU A 875 -45.48 -9.32 -27.53
CA LEU A 875 -46.04 -8.31 -28.41
C LEU A 875 -47.57 -8.38 -28.40
N GLN A 876 -48.14 -9.58 -28.50
CA GLN A 876 -49.59 -9.80 -28.45
C GLN A 876 -50.18 -9.41 -27.08
N LYS A 877 -49.51 -9.75 -25.98
CA LYS A 877 -49.89 -9.32 -24.62
C LYS A 877 -49.96 -7.79 -24.55
N SER A 878 -48.94 -7.11 -25.07
CA SER A 878 -48.84 -5.64 -25.05
C SER A 878 -49.94 -4.97 -25.87
N LYS A 879 -50.25 -5.52 -27.06
CA LYS A 879 -51.37 -5.07 -27.91
C LYS A 879 -52.72 -5.19 -27.19
N LEU A 880 -53.01 -6.35 -26.61
CA LEU A 880 -54.28 -6.60 -25.90
C LEU A 880 -54.42 -5.73 -24.63
N GLN A 881 -53.32 -5.46 -23.92
CA GLN A 881 -53.32 -4.58 -22.75
C GLN A 881 -53.70 -3.14 -23.11
N ILE A 882 -53.16 -2.60 -24.20
CA ILE A 882 -53.54 -1.28 -24.70
C ILE A 882 -55.02 -1.23 -25.08
N GLU A 883 -55.53 -2.25 -25.77
CA GLU A 883 -56.94 -2.30 -26.17
C GLU A 883 -57.91 -2.32 -24.99
N GLN A 884 -57.50 -2.87 -23.85
CA GLN A 884 -58.31 -2.93 -22.63
C GLN A 884 -58.19 -1.68 -21.75
N ARG A 885 -56.98 -1.13 -21.60
CA ARG A 885 -56.69 -0.07 -20.61
C ARG A 885 -56.73 1.34 -21.17
N GLN A 886 -56.56 1.52 -22.49
CA GLN A 886 -56.40 2.83 -23.14
C GLN A 886 -55.28 3.71 -22.53
N THR A 887 -54.36 3.13 -21.76
CA THR A 887 -53.21 3.79 -21.15
C THR A 887 -51.95 2.94 -21.31
N THR A 888 -50.80 3.58 -21.26
CA THR A 888 -49.48 2.92 -21.34
C THR A 888 -49.05 2.31 -20.00
N GLU A 889 -49.77 2.61 -18.92
CA GLU A 889 -49.54 2.08 -17.57
C GLU A 889 -49.74 0.56 -17.50
N GLY A 890 -48.63 -0.14 -17.25
CA GLY A 890 -48.61 -1.60 -17.08
C GLY A 890 -48.49 -2.42 -18.37
N VAL A 891 -48.18 -1.79 -19.52
CA VAL A 891 -47.88 -2.49 -20.79
C VAL A 891 -46.46 -3.03 -20.79
N PHE A 892 -45.52 -2.27 -20.21
CA PHE A 892 -44.13 -2.65 -20.03
C PHE A 892 -43.80 -2.66 -18.52
N GLU A 893 -44.29 -3.69 -17.80
CA GLU A 893 -44.17 -3.83 -16.32
C GLU A 893 -42.71 -3.84 -15.81
N THR A 894 -41.74 -4.08 -16.69
CA THR A 894 -40.31 -4.11 -16.40
C THR A 894 -39.61 -2.75 -16.55
N LEU A 895 -40.22 -1.76 -17.21
CA LEU A 895 -39.64 -0.42 -17.36
C LEU A 895 -39.73 0.37 -16.06
N GLN A 896 -38.66 1.09 -15.73
CA GLN A 896 -38.65 2.02 -14.60
C GLN A 896 -39.58 3.23 -14.86
N HIS A 897 -40.08 3.86 -13.81
CA HIS A 897 -41.03 4.99 -13.92
C HIS A 897 -40.47 6.20 -14.69
N ASN A 898 -39.16 6.46 -14.60
CA ASN A 898 -38.46 7.50 -15.38
C ASN A 898 -38.36 7.18 -16.89
N MET A 899 -38.66 5.95 -17.31
CA MET A 899 -38.60 5.48 -18.71
C MET A 899 -39.96 5.54 -19.44
N VAL A 900 -40.99 6.09 -18.80
CA VAL A 900 -42.37 6.19 -19.34
C VAL A 900 -42.84 7.65 -19.36
N ALA A 901 -42.06 8.53 -20.01
CA ALA A 901 -42.39 9.94 -20.20
C ALA A 901 -43.21 10.16 -21.49
N ASN A 902 -44.16 11.09 -21.45
CA ASN A 902 -44.92 11.49 -22.63
C ASN A 902 -44.03 12.21 -23.65
N LEU A 903 -44.36 12.10 -24.94
CA LEU A 903 -43.72 12.90 -25.98
C LEU A 903 -44.21 14.36 -25.88
N ASP A 904 -43.28 15.30 -25.91
CA ASP A 904 -43.57 16.74 -26.00
C ASP A 904 -44.42 17.06 -27.24
N GLY A 905 -45.22 18.13 -27.20
CA GLY A 905 -46.18 18.47 -28.27
C GLY A 905 -45.58 18.52 -29.68
N ASP A 906 -44.41 19.17 -29.83
CA ASP A 906 -43.72 19.27 -31.12
C ASP A 906 -43.13 17.92 -31.56
N VAL A 907 -42.52 17.17 -30.64
CA VAL A 907 -41.91 15.86 -30.94
C VAL A 907 -42.98 14.83 -31.31
N LYS A 908 -44.12 14.85 -30.59
CA LYS A 908 -45.29 14.02 -30.88
C LYS A 908 -45.86 14.31 -32.27
N LYS A 909 -45.91 15.59 -32.67
CA LYS A 909 -46.35 15.98 -34.01
C LYS A 909 -45.41 15.44 -35.09
N CYS A 910 -44.11 15.67 -34.96
CA CYS A 910 -43.11 15.14 -35.90
C CYS A 910 -43.15 13.61 -35.99
N PHE A 911 -43.34 12.91 -34.85
CA PHE A 911 -43.45 11.46 -34.84
C PHE A 911 -44.70 10.98 -35.57
N ASN A 912 -45.86 11.61 -35.34
CA ASN A 912 -47.09 11.29 -36.08
C ASN A 912 -46.96 11.54 -37.58
N ASP A 913 -46.35 12.66 -37.98
CA ASP A 913 -46.12 12.97 -39.40
C ASP A 913 -45.30 11.85 -40.05
N TYR A 914 -44.22 11.41 -39.40
CA TYR A 914 -43.44 10.23 -39.83
C TYR A 914 -44.29 8.95 -39.90
N LEU A 915 -45.08 8.62 -38.88
CA LEU A 915 -45.93 7.42 -38.90
C LEU A 915 -46.96 7.44 -40.05
N THR A 916 -47.41 8.62 -40.47
CA THR A 916 -48.37 8.75 -41.59
C THR A 916 -47.74 8.41 -42.94
N THR A 917 -46.45 8.64 -43.16
CA THR A 917 -45.77 8.35 -44.43
C THR A 917 -45.54 6.85 -44.67
N LEU A 918 -45.52 6.03 -43.62
CA LEU A 918 -45.21 4.60 -43.70
C LEU A 918 -46.38 3.74 -44.24
N SER A 919 -46.08 2.66 -44.98
CA SER A 919 -47.10 1.66 -45.33
C SER A 919 -47.50 0.81 -44.11
N VAL A 920 -48.62 0.08 -44.21
CA VAL A 920 -49.07 -0.84 -43.14
C VAL A 920 -47.99 -1.88 -42.82
N ASP A 921 -47.33 -2.42 -43.85
CA ASP A 921 -46.31 -3.46 -43.70
C ASP A 921 -45.05 -2.90 -43.01
N LYS A 922 -44.56 -1.72 -43.45
CA LYS A 922 -43.42 -1.04 -42.82
C LYS A 922 -43.68 -0.67 -41.37
N LEU A 923 -44.90 -0.18 -41.08
CA LEU A 923 -45.30 0.19 -39.74
C LEU A 923 -45.41 -1.02 -38.81
N SER A 924 -45.88 -2.17 -39.31
CA SER A 924 -45.90 -3.42 -38.53
C SER A 924 -44.48 -3.89 -38.18
N ILE A 925 -43.53 -3.79 -39.11
CA ILE A 925 -42.14 -4.18 -38.86
C ILE A 925 -41.50 -3.26 -37.82
N ILE A 926 -41.65 -1.94 -37.96
CA ILE A 926 -41.14 -0.97 -36.98
C ILE A 926 -41.74 -1.24 -35.59
N LEU A 927 -43.03 -1.54 -35.50
CA LEU A 927 -43.68 -1.84 -34.22
C LEU A 927 -43.07 -3.07 -33.53
N ASP A 928 -42.78 -4.13 -34.29
CA ASP A 928 -42.18 -5.36 -33.77
C ASP A 928 -40.75 -5.08 -33.26
N VAL A 929 -39.94 -4.35 -34.02
CA VAL A 929 -38.54 -4.05 -33.63
C VAL A 929 -38.46 -3.06 -32.47
N MET A 930 -39.32 -2.04 -32.45
CA MET A 930 -39.43 -1.14 -31.29
C MET A 930 -39.81 -1.91 -30.02
N HIS A 931 -40.71 -2.89 -30.13
CA HIS A 931 -41.12 -3.72 -28.99
C HIS A 931 -39.98 -4.59 -28.47
N GLU A 932 -39.27 -5.28 -29.38
CA GLU A 932 -38.14 -6.12 -29.04
C GLU A 932 -37.00 -5.31 -28.41
N PHE A 933 -36.65 -4.16 -29.01
CA PHE A 933 -35.64 -3.24 -28.47
C PHE A 933 -36.01 -2.72 -27.08
N LEU A 934 -37.26 -2.32 -26.87
CA LEU A 934 -37.74 -1.86 -25.56
C LEU A 934 -37.60 -2.95 -24.49
N LEU A 935 -37.84 -4.21 -24.83
CA LEU A 935 -37.77 -5.33 -23.88
C LEU A 935 -36.35 -5.81 -23.60
N LEU A 936 -35.49 -5.87 -24.62
CA LEU A 936 -34.18 -6.49 -24.49
C LEU A 936 -33.08 -5.49 -24.11
N ASN A 937 -33.22 -4.22 -24.50
CA ASN A 937 -32.17 -3.22 -24.32
C ASN A 937 -32.59 -2.07 -23.39
N VAL A 938 -33.88 -1.71 -23.36
CA VAL A 938 -34.37 -0.58 -22.55
C VAL A 938 -34.93 -1.03 -21.19
N SER A 939 -35.56 -2.22 -21.12
CA SER A 939 -36.17 -2.77 -19.89
C SER A 939 -35.18 -3.41 -18.92
N ILE A 940 -33.89 -3.08 -19.01
CA ILE A 940 -32.87 -3.57 -18.09
C ILE A 940 -33.09 -2.87 -16.74
N ARG A 941 -33.54 -3.61 -15.72
CA ARG A 941 -33.69 -3.08 -14.35
C ARG A 941 -32.31 -2.77 -13.78
N GLN A 942 -31.93 -1.50 -13.85
CA GLN A 942 -30.78 -0.99 -13.11
C GLN A 942 -31.22 -0.57 -11.70
N ASN A 943 -30.42 -0.83 -10.68
CA ASN A 943 -30.70 -0.29 -9.35
C ASN A 943 -30.21 1.16 -9.31
N ILE A 944 -31.11 2.12 -9.08
CA ILE A 944 -30.79 3.56 -9.05
C ILE A 944 -29.81 3.91 -7.92
N TYR A 945 -29.71 3.04 -6.91
CA TYR A 945 -28.79 3.17 -5.78
C TYR A 945 -27.45 2.46 -5.98
N ASP A 946 -27.20 1.83 -7.14
CA ASP A 946 -25.87 1.32 -7.46
C ASP A 946 -24.95 2.48 -7.87
N GLU A 947 -23.70 2.47 -7.39
CA GLU A 947 -22.69 3.50 -7.72
C GLU A 947 -22.40 3.59 -9.23
N ASP A 948 -22.70 2.52 -9.98
CA ASP A 948 -22.51 2.40 -11.43
C ASP A 948 -23.81 2.73 -12.24
N TYR A 949 -24.85 3.29 -11.61
CA TYR A 949 -26.12 3.59 -12.29
C TYR A 949 -25.93 4.63 -13.40
N ILE A 950 -26.33 4.28 -14.62
CA ILE A 950 -26.32 5.17 -15.78
C ILE A 950 -27.77 5.50 -16.14
N ASP A 951 -28.15 6.77 -15.97
CA ASP A 951 -29.44 7.23 -16.45
C ASP A 951 -29.46 7.28 -17.99
N THR A 952 -29.96 6.21 -18.59
CA THR A 952 -30.13 6.08 -20.05
C THR A 952 -31.39 6.76 -20.57
N SER A 953 -32.22 7.35 -19.69
CA SER A 953 -33.52 7.96 -20.06
C SER A 953 -33.41 9.02 -21.15
N SER A 954 -32.27 9.71 -21.20
CA SER A 954 -31.99 10.80 -22.14
C SER A 954 -31.27 10.36 -23.42
N TYR A 955 -31.06 9.06 -23.62
CA TYR A 955 -30.37 8.55 -24.81
C TYR A 955 -31.31 8.58 -26.02
N SER A 956 -30.74 8.79 -27.20
CA SER A 956 -31.47 8.82 -28.47
C SER A 956 -32.06 7.45 -28.77
N PHE A 957 -33.40 7.39 -28.89
CA PHE A 957 -34.09 6.15 -29.21
C PHE A 957 -33.74 5.66 -30.63
N LEU A 958 -33.56 6.59 -31.57
CA LEU A 958 -33.22 6.26 -32.95
C LEU A 958 -31.82 5.64 -33.07
N ASP A 959 -30.83 6.24 -32.42
CA ASP A 959 -29.45 5.76 -32.51
C ASP A 959 -29.32 4.38 -31.83
N GLY A 960 -29.93 4.21 -30.66
CA GLY A 960 -29.98 2.91 -30.00
C GLY A 960 -30.72 1.84 -30.81
N LEU A 961 -31.80 2.20 -31.51
CA LEU A 961 -32.52 1.29 -32.40
C LEU A 961 -31.66 0.88 -33.60
N ARG A 962 -30.89 1.81 -34.18
CA ARG A 962 -29.95 1.53 -35.27
C ARG A 962 -28.82 0.60 -34.84
N GLU A 963 -28.22 0.86 -33.68
CA GLU A 963 -27.20 -0.01 -33.11
C GLU A 963 -27.75 -1.41 -32.84
N TYR A 964 -28.97 -1.50 -32.31
CA TYR A 964 -29.64 -2.78 -32.08
C TYR A 964 -29.86 -3.56 -33.39
N ILE A 965 -30.34 -2.89 -34.44
CA ILE A 965 -30.55 -3.51 -35.76
C ILE A 965 -29.23 -3.96 -36.36
N ALA A 966 -28.17 -3.14 -36.25
CA ALA A 966 -26.84 -3.48 -36.77
C ALA A 966 -26.19 -4.67 -36.03
N ALA A 967 -26.47 -4.82 -34.73
CA ALA A 967 -25.98 -5.92 -33.90
C ALA A 967 -26.83 -7.20 -34.00
N SER A 968 -28.06 -7.12 -34.54
CA SER A 968 -28.98 -8.25 -34.68
C SER A 968 -28.69 -9.07 -35.93
N GLU A 969 -29.08 -10.35 -35.93
CA GLU A 969 -28.89 -11.25 -37.09
C GLU A 969 -29.56 -10.70 -38.38
N PRO A 970 -28.98 -10.96 -39.57
CA PRO A 970 -29.33 -10.33 -40.86
C PRO A 970 -30.75 -10.58 -41.40
N GLN A 971 -31.63 -11.22 -40.63
CA GLN A 971 -32.98 -11.60 -41.06
C GLN A 971 -34.06 -10.56 -40.70
N LEU A 972 -33.76 -9.59 -39.83
CA LEU A 972 -34.58 -8.40 -39.59
C LEU A 972 -34.28 -7.34 -40.65
N VAL A 973 -34.75 -7.57 -41.87
CA VAL A 973 -34.57 -6.63 -43.00
C VAL A 973 -35.45 -5.39 -42.79
N ILE A 974 -34.97 -4.45 -41.98
CA ILE A 974 -35.41 -3.06 -42.04
C ILE A 974 -34.38 -2.33 -42.92
N ASP A 975 -34.81 -1.90 -44.10
CA ASP A 975 -34.01 -0.96 -44.89
C ASP A 975 -33.84 0.33 -44.07
N ASP A 976 -32.62 0.87 -43.95
CA ASP A 976 -32.33 2.11 -43.19
C ASP A 976 -33.21 3.28 -43.68
N ALA A 977 -33.62 3.24 -44.95
CA ALA A 977 -34.59 4.15 -45.57
C ALA A 977 -36.01 4.12 -44.94
N THR A 978 -36.32 3.10 -44.14
CA THR A 978 -37.58 2.99 -43.38
C THR A 978 -37.49 3.80 -42.09
N LEU A 979 -36.29 3.99 -41.54
CA LEU A 979 -36.03 4.83 -40.37
C LEU A 979 -35.76 6.30 -40.75
N ASP A 980 -35.58 6.58 -42.04
CA ASP A 980 -35.47 7.96 -42.55
C ASP A 980 -36.71 8.78 -42.23
N GLY A 981 -36.52 9.83 -41.44
CA GLY A 981 -37.61 10.68 -40.93
C GLY A 981 -38.09 10.32 -39.52
N PHE A 982 -37.57 9.26 -38.89
CA PHE A 982 -37.80 9.01 -37.47
C PHE A 982 -37.21 10.20 -36.67
N PRO A 983 -37.98 10.87 -35.78
CA PRO A 983 -37.51 12.08 -35.13
C PRO A 983 -36.35 11.78 -34.14
N PRO A 984 -35.19 12.44 -34.27
CA PRO A 984 -34.02 12.18 -33.40
C PRO A 984 -34.24 12.65 -31.96
N LYS A 985 -35.28 13.45 -31.71
CA LYS A 985 -35.66 13.94 -30.37
C LYS A 985 -36.47 12.93 -29.55
N VAL A 986 -36.84 11.78 -30.13
CA VAL A 986 -37.43 10.68 -29.36
C VAL A 986 -36.31 10.02 -28.55
N LEU A 987 -36.46 9.99 -27.23
CA LEU A 987 -35.47 9.47 -26.28
C LEU A 987 -35.94 8.14 -25.69
N TYR A 988 -35.06 7.42 -25.01
CA TYR A 988 -35.41 6.14 -24.35
C TYR A 988 -36.63 6.28 -23.43
N LYS A 989 -36.70 7.37 -22.65
CA LYS A 989 -37.86 7.67 -21.79
C LYS A 989 -39.17 7.87 -22.54
N HIS A 990 -39.13 8.18 -23.84
CA HIS A 990 -40.31 8.35 -24.68
C HIS A 990 -40.73 7.04 -25.37
N GLY A 991 -39.88 6.01 -25.37
CA GLY A 991 -39.99 4.83 -26.22
C GLY A 991 -41.30 4.06 -26.05
N ALA A 992 -41.75 3.85 -24.81
CA ALA A 992 -43.02 3.16 -24.54
C ALA A 992 -44.23 3.91 -25.11
N ASN A 993 -44.30 5.23 -24.92
CA ASN A 993 -45.39 6.06 -25.44
C ASN A 993 -45.31 6.23 -26.96
N ALA A 994 -44.10 6.26 -27.53
CA ALA A 994 -43.89 6.24 -28.98
C ALA A 994 -44.38 4.93 -29.60
N TRP A 995 -44.11 3.79 -28.97
CA TRP A 995 -44.61 2.48 -29.41
C TRP A 995 -46.15 2.44 -29.46
N VAL A 996 -46.82 3.01 -28.46
CA VAL A 996 -48.29 3.07 -28.41
C VAL A 996 -48.87 3.93 -29.53
N LEU A 997 -48.28 5.10 -29.81
CA LEU A 997 -48.70 5.94 -30.94
C LEU A 997 -48.53 5.21 -32.28
N ALA A 998 -47.45 4.46 -32.45
CA ALA A 998 -47.24 3.64 -33.65
C ALA A 998 -48.30 2.54 -33.79
N TYR A 999 -48.67 1.88 -32.69
CA TYR A 999 -49.72 0.86 -32.70
C TYR A 999 -51.11 1.44 -33.02
N GLU A 1000 -51.47 2.58 -32.43
CA GLU A 1000 -52.74 3.26 -32.72
C GLU A 1000 -52.83 3.69 -34.18
N MET A 1001 -51.73 4.19 -34.76
CA MET A 1001 -51.66 4.54 -36.19
C MET A 1001 -51.84 3.30 -37.07
N LEU A 1002 -51.21 2.18 -36.70
CA LEU A 1002 -51.34 0.91 -37.43
C LEU A 1002 -52.79 0.44 -37.44
N LYS A 1003 -53.46 0.47 -36.28
CA LYS A 1003 -54.87 0.14 -36.15
C LYS A 1003 -55.75 1.02 -37.04
N LYS A 1004 -55.56 2.34 -36.99
CA LYS A 1004 -56.30 3.30 -37.82
C LYS A 1004 -56.12 3.03 -39.32
N LYS A 1005 -54.90 2.71 -39.76
CA LYS A 1005 -54.64 2.37 -41.17
C LYS A 1005 -55.27 1.04 -41.59
N ILE A 1006 -55.25 0.02 -40.73
CA ILE A 1006 -55.90 -1.27 -40.99
C ILE A 1006 -57.43 -1.11 -41.07
N GLU A 1007 -58.02 -0.33 -40.15
CA GLU A 1007 -59.46 -0.04 -40.17
C GLU A 1007 -59.89 0.73 -41.42
N ASN A 1008 -59.09 1.71 -41.85
CA ASN A 1008 -59.35 2.45 -43.10
C ASN A 1008 -59.23 1.54 -44.34
N LYS A 1009 -58.25 0.62 -44.37
CA LYS A 1009 -58.06 -0.37 -45.44
C LYS A 1009 -59.13 -1.46 -45.47
N ARG A 1010 -59.88 -1.66 -44.37
CA ARG A 1010 -61.05 -2.57 -44.31
C ARG A 1010 -62.37 -1.88 -44.69
N ARG A 1011 -62.40 -0.53 -44.62
CA ARG A 1011 -63.56 0.30 -44.99
C ARG A 1011 -63.55 0.71 -46.47
N HIS A 1012 -62.39 0.67 -47.11
CA HIS A 1012 -62.19 0.73 -48.56
C HIS A 1012 -62.06 -0.71 -49.08
#